data_AF-A0AAU7V591-F1
#
_entry.id   AF-A0AAU7V591-F1
#
_cell.length_a   1.000
_cell.length_b   1.000
_cell.length_c   1.000
_cell.angle_alpha   90.00
_cell.angle_beta   90.00
_cell.angle_gamma   90.00
#
_symmetry.space_group_name_H-M   'P 1'
#
loop_
_entity.id
_entity.type
_entity.pdbx_description
1 polymer ?
#
loop_
_entity_poly.entity_id
_entity_poly.type
_entity_poly.pdbx_seq_one_letter_code
_entity_poly.pdbx_strand_id
1 'polypeptide(L)'
;MPVTVPASHRDAAHPDAGRRVSPALLALDEWMFNPHATQWFFIDDGNTAVPKTTVTTLVDGLELVGRGRIAALVGHLRDGVGVVDVDVPGEFGTFLAAEIADWLRRRDCWVLERPSGGAPGRWHIYFARADYRYAPAATRTGFCAEVGAFLTGLAADVKVPRNELDLRDAVRPLCSPHKTGAVTKPKGDLRQALRDLKRVLPDRPVPSPLRPRRKAKATTTGQHAPTAGGGQGFVVPLALQRWKRQLRPDWRRYLVEGQVPAGSWAAGSTKTRDAVDVDRSLVEAACTREMVWAIGDPETAWRLIRESHPTAMTKAKHQGYSWWLAYVWNELVRTASEFNLDPDQKPRQVEAPPEEVVHAVAAGRAELERLMWTVPARQRPALLQVGHQLLDRVLRTGELRVPCPERDLLLDTGLGDRKTIRAALRLLNGRLGTLHTDCLSLVERDSTSYEFEINSAPSTGGREIPPPAFDPPPPVRGLWATLPRPSHSLWRTLLTSSTPLAPSELAVKAGLVETPSDAPSKSTRSTAKAALVALAKAGMAKVDEHGGWQAATRPRSIQVEQEAAAAYTRQLEVVESERAAYRAGITSSWTAGRARAIKAQKAKEKAWWDNLSPAARAERIAAKRLEFDQMSITQQSALKARLAERRARAGIDELDQYQTWLRSIPADEYVARSLDRKRRFQDLSPAERGASVAAWDRHRLRYGLTAQRLATSVVDERPLSPDVERAALLPDGPATRDADFLERQGHLFDQAADEQAVG
;
A
#
# COMPACT_ATOMS: atom_id res chain seq x y z
N MET A 1 22.01 -5.38 -7.57
CA MET A 1 22.58 -4.18 -8.24
C MET A 1 24.09 -4.19 -8.02
N PRO A 2 24.93 -3.75 -8.97
CA PRO A 2 26.35 -3.55 -8.68
C PRO A 2 26.48 -2.43 -7.65
N VAL A 3 27.00 -2.74 -6.47
CA VAL A 3 27.26 -1.74 -5.42
C VAL A 3 28.62 -1.12 -5.73
N THR A 4 28.67 0.20 -5.77
CA THR A 4 29.93 0.94 -5.94
C THR A 4 30.32 1.53 -4.60
N VAL A 5 31.52 1.21 -4.11
CA VAL A 5 32.05 1.84 -2.90
C VAL A 5 32.77 3.11 -3.32
N PRO A 6 32.37 4.31 -2.83
CA PRO A 6 33.11 5.54 -3.10
C PRO A 6 34.55 5.43 -2.57
N ALA A 7 35.48 6.09 -3.24
CA ALA A 7 36.86 6.13 -2.79
C ALA A 7 36.93 6.79 -1.40
N SER A 8 37.63 6.17 -0.45
CA SER A 8 37.90 6.84 0.82
C SER A 8 38.90 8.00 0.61
N HIS A 9 38.92 8.99 1.51
CA HIS A 9 39.77 10.17 1.38
C HIS A 9 41.27 9.88 1.18
N ARG A 10 41.77 8.72 1.67
CA ARG A 10 43.17 8.28 1.46
C ARG A 10 43.35 7.35 0.25
N ASP A 11 42.26 6.92 -0.36
CA ASP A 11 42.19 5.98 -1.48
C ASP A 11 42.04 6.68 -2.84
N ALA A 12 41.87 8.01 -2.85
CA ALA A 12 41.74 8.81 -4.08
C ALA A 12 42.96 8.72 -5.01
N ALA A 13 44.10 8.26 -4.51
CA ALA A 13 45.33 8.01 -5.28
C ALA A 13 45.48 6.55 -5.76
N HIS A 14 44.58 5.63 -5.39
CA HIS A 14 44.66 4.22 -5.75
C HIS A 14 43.85 3.92 -7.03
N PRO A 15 44.36 3.12 -7.99
CA PRO A 15 43.68 2.83 -9.26
C PRO A 15 42.33 2.08 -9.16
N ASP A 16 41.90 1.73 -7.94
CA ASP A 16 40.65 1.01 -7.64
C ASP A 16 39.63 1.91 -6.89
N ALA A 17 39.84 3.22 -6.85
CA ALA A 17 38.90 4.21 -6.31
C ALA A 17 37.53 4.16 -7.03
N GLY A 18 36.41 4.07 -6.28
CA GLY A 18 35.07 4.06 -6.89
C GLY A 18 34.67 2.73 -7.55
N ARG A 19 35.16 1.60 -7.04
CA ARG A 19 35.01 0.27 -7.67
C ARG A 19 33.68 -0.42 -7.39
N ARG A 20 33.21 -1.21 -8.38
CA ARG A 20 32.09 -2.16 -8.24
C ARG A 20 32.48 -3.35 -7.36
N VAL A 21 31.70 -3.61 -6.31
CA VAL A 21 31.81 -4.80 -5.46
C VAL A 21 31.40 -6.04 -6.25
N SER A 22 32.20 -7.11 -6.14
CA SER A 22 31.85 -8.41 -6.71
C SER A 22 30.53 -8.95 -6.12
N PRO A 23 29.55 -9.39 -6.93
CA PRO A 23 28.31 -9.96 -6.43
C PRO A 23 28.52 -11.14 -5.48
N ALA A 24 29.57 -11.94 -5.69
CA ALA A 24 29.89 -13.07 -4.82
C ALA A 24 30.41 -12.62 -3.45
N LEU A 25 31.19 -11.53 -3.38
CA LEU A 25 31.64 -10.95 -2.10
C LEU A 25 30.45 -10.38 -1.33
N LEU A 26 29.60 -9.61 -2.02
CA LEU A 26 28.41 -9.04 -1.39
C LEU A 26 27.49 -10.14 -0.85
N ALA A 27 27.27 -11.22 -1.62
CA ALA A 27 26.44 -12.34 -1.19
C ALA A 27 27.06 -13.12 -0.02
N LEU A 28 28.39 -13.25 0.06
CA LEU A 28 29.07 -13.81 1.23
C LEU A 28 28.85 -12.95 2.47
N ASP A 29 29.06 -11.63 2.37
CA ASP A 29 28.82 -10.70 3.48
C ASP A 29 27.34 -10.72 3.93
N GLU A 30 26.39 -10.71 2.99
CA GLU A 30 24.96 -10.83 3.30
C GLU A 30 24.60 -12.15 4.02
N TRP A 31 25.37 -13.22 3.80
CA TRP A 31 25.14 -14.52 4.44
C TRP A 31 25.85 -14.67 5.80
N MET A 32 27.00 -14.00 5.97
CA MET A 32 27.84 -14.06 7.18
C MET A 32 27.46 -13.05 8.26
N PHE A 33 26.93 -11.88 7.88
CA PHE A 33 26.64 -10.82 8.83
C PHE A 33 25.17 -10.79 9.26
N ASN A 34 24.91 -10.26 10.46
CA ASN A 34 23.56 -10.10 10.95
C ASN A 34 22.87 -8.90 10.26
N PRO A 35 21.72 -9.08 9.59
CA PRO A 35 21.08 -8.03 8.78
C PRO A 35 20.30 -6.99 9.62
N HIS A 36 20.37 -7.06 10.96
CA HIS A 36 19.74 -6.09 11.84
C HIS A 36 20.54 -4.78 11.89
N ALA A 37 19.89 -3.62 11.70
CA ALA A 37 20.55 -2.31 11.57
C ALA A 37 21.43 -1.90 12.79
N THR A 38 21.15 -2.44 13.99
CA THR A 38 22.00 -2.18 15.17
C THR A 38 23.31 -2.96 15.16
N GLN A 39 23.48 -3.91 14.24
CA GLN A 39 24.66 -4.77 14.13
C GLN A 39 25.73 -4.16 13.22
N TRP A 40 25.53 -2.91 12.81
CA TRP A 40 26.35 -2.23 11.85
C TRP A 40 26.71 -0.85 12.39
N PHE A 41 27.95 -0.45 12.20
CA PHE A 41 28.42 0.89 12.55
C PHE A 41 29.57 1.33 11.63
N PHE A 42 29.76 2.64 11.55
CA PHE A 42 30.84 3.24 10.79
C PHE A 42 32.01 3.59 11.70
N ILE A 43 33.21 3.60 11.12
CA ILE A 43 34.41 4.11 11.76
C ILE A 43 35.11 5.15 10.87
N ASP A 44 35.83 6.06 11.50
CA ASP A 44 36.72 7.01 10.84
C ASP A 44 38.13 6.42 10.62
N ASP A 45 39.03 7.22 10.05
CA ASP A 45 40.43 6.82 9.78
C ASP A 45 41.25 6.60 11.07
N GLY A 46 40.83 7.25 12.15
CA GLY A 46 41.29 7.06 13.52
C GLY A 46 40.80 5.78 14.20
N ASN A 47 39.99 4.95 13.54
CA ASN A 47 39.35 3.76 14.11
C ASN A 47 38.34 4.09 15.24
N THR A 48 37.76 5.29 15.21
CA THR A 48 36.73 5.72 16.15
C THR A 48 35.35 5.60 15.52
N ALA A 49 34.36 5.16 16.29
CA ALA A 49 32.99 5.03 15.79
C ALA A 49 32.40 6.40 15.40
N VAL A 50 31.85 6.50 14.19
CA VAL A 50 31.19 7.73 13.72
C VAL A 50 29.79 7.81 14.37
N PRO A 51 29.50 8.82 15.18
CA PRO A 51 28.22 8.91 15.88
C PRO A 51 27.09 9.36 14.95
N LYS A 52 25.84 9.07 15.35
CA LYS A 52 24.56 9.51 14.74
C LYS A 52 24.22 8.92 13.36
N THR A 53 25.17 8.34 12.65
CA THR A 53 24.92 7.63 11.39
C THR A 53 24.24 6.27 11.66
N THR A 54 23.28 5.90 10.82
CA THR A 54 22.55 4.63 10.93
C THR A 54 22.79 3.82 9.67
N VAL A 55 23.27 2.59 9.80
CA VAL A 55 23.39 1.68 8.67
C VAL A 55 22.08 0.91 8.53
N THR A 56 21.35 1.15 7.45
CA THR A 56 20.04 0.54 7.18
C THR A 56 20.17 -0.86 6.57
N THR A 57 21.07 -0.98 5.60
CA THR A 57 21.46 -2.23 4.93
C THR A 57 22.96 -2.21 4.65
N LEU A 58 23.55 -3.38 4.33
CA LEU A 58 24.94 -3.46 3.90
C LEU A 58 25.20 -2.57 2.68
N VAL A 59 24.31 -2.61 1.69
CA VAL A 59 24.41 -1.81 0.46
C VAL A 59 24.38 -0.32 0.77
N ASP A 60 23.40 0.14 1.53
CA ASP A 60 23.30 1.56 1.90
C ASP A 60 24.52 2.00 2.74
N GLY A 61 25.04 1.09 3.58
CA GLY A 61 26.25 1.32 4.37
C GLY A 61 27.46 1.58 3.47
N LEU A 62 27.66 0.74 2.46
CA LEU A 62 28.78 0.85 1.53
C LEU A 62 28.72 2.12 0.66
N GLU A 63 27.52 2.60 0.31
CA GLU A 63 27.34 3.87 -0.43
C GLU A 63 27.80 5.11 0.36
N LEU A 64 27.84 5.02 1.69
CA LEU A 64 28.26 6.09 2.59
C LEU A 64 29.76 6.04 2.91
N VAL A 65 30.44 4.93 2.61
CA VAL A 65 31.90 4.83 2.80
C VAL A 65 32.61 5.85 1.91
N GLY A 66 33.57 6.57 2.47
CA GLY A 66 34.29 7.66 1.79
C GLY A 66 33.58 9.01 1.81
N ARG A 67 32.37 9.11 2.38
CA ARG A 67 31.66 10.39 2.58
C ARG A 67 31.91 10.96 3.97
N GLY A 68 32.21 12.25 4.04
CA GLY A 68 32.47 12.94 5.31
C GLY A 68 33.57 12.23 6.11
N ARG A 69 33.28 11.88 7.37
CA ARG A 69 34.25 11.18 8.25
C ARG A 69 34.21 9.65 8.13
N ILE A 70 33.40 9.09 7.25
CA ILE A 70 33.19 7.63 7.18
C ILE A 70 34.32 7.00 6.36
N ALA A 71 35.21 6.28 7.03
CA ALA A 71 36.34 5.59 6.38
C ALA A 71 36.03 4.12 6.07
N ALA A 72 35.32 3.42 6.95
CA ALA A 72 34.97 2.01 6.74
C ALA A 72 33.67 1.62 7.46
N LEU A 73 33.07 0.53 6.98
CA LEU A 73 31.90 -0.12 7.57
C LEU A 73 32.34 -1.33 8.41
N VAL A 74 31.73 -1.50 9.58
CA VAL A 74 31.93 -2.66 10.46
C VAL A 74 30.58 -3.29 10.75
N GLY A 75 30.52 -4.63 10.72
CA GLY A 75 29.33 -5.41 11.05
C GLY A 75 29.62 -6.46 12.11
N HIS A 76 28.58 -6.90 12.80
CA HIS A 76 28.62 -8.10 13.65
C HIS A 76 28.19 -9.34 12.86
N LEU A 77 28.89 -10.44 13.10
CA LEU A 77 28.61 -11.74 12.48
C LEU A 77 27.31 -12.34 13.03
N ARG A 78 26.64 -13.15 12.21
CA ARG A 78 25.47 -13.94 12.63
C ARG A 78 25.88 -15.09 13.55
N ASP A 79 24.90 -15.65 14.25
CA ASP A 79 25.06 -16.96 14.89
C ASP A 79 25.47 -18.03 13.86
N GLY A 80 26.45 -18.84 14.23
CA GLY A 80 27.06 -19.86 13.38
C GLY A 80 28.30 -19.41 12.60
N VAL A 81 28.68 -18.12 12.67
CA VAL A 81 29.87 -17.58 11.99
C VAL A 81 30.80 -16.89 12.99
N GLY A 82 32.09 -17.15 12.89
CA GLY A 82 33.14 -16.52 13.70
C GLY A 82 34.28 -15.99 12.83
N VAL A 83 35.12 -15.14 13.42
CA VAL A 83 36.34 -14.64 12.77
C VAL A 83 37.48 -14.56 13.76
N VAL A 84 38.65 -15.04 13.36
CA VAL A 84 39.90 -14.82 14.07
C VAL A 84 40.65 -13.67 13.40
N ASP A 85 40.99 -12.65 14.17
CA ASP A 85 41.84 -11.54 13.77
C ASP A 85 43.29 -11.85 14.15
N VAL A 86 44.16 -11.94 13.15
CA VAL A 86 45.60 -12.17 13.27
C VAL A 86 46.30 -10.84 13.03
N ASP A 87 46.73 -10.18 14.10
CA ASP A 87 47.38 -8.86 14.07
C ASP A 87 48.92 -8.92 14.02
N VAL A 88 49.46 -10.12 13.74
CA VAL A 88 50.89 -10.38 13.58
C VAL A 88 51.34 -10.00 12.15
N PRO A 89 52.31 -9.11 11.95
CA PRO A 89 52.79 -8.74 10.62
C PRO A 89 53.80 -9.76 10.04
N GLY A 90 54.04 -9.69 8.73
CA GLY A 90 55.07 -10.45 8.02
C GLY A 90 54.73 -11.92 7.74
N GLU A 91 55.72 -12.67 7.25
CA GLU A 91 55.58 -14.11 6.91
C GLU A 91 55.12 -14.95 8.09
N PHE A 92 55.52 -14.56 9.31
CA PHE A 92 55.11 -15.25 10.52
C PHE A 92 53.59 -15.16 10.76
N GLY A 93 52.98 -14.01 10.52
CA GLY A 93 51.52 -13.87 10.55
C GLY A 93 50.82 -14.70 9.47
N THR A 94 51.42 -14.82 8.28
CA THR A 94 50.92 -15.71 7.20
C THR A 94 50.98 -17.18 7.60
N PHE A 95 52.05 -17.61 8.28
CA PHE A 95 52.17 -18.96 8.83
C PHE A 95 51.08 -19.23 9.88
N LEU A 96 50.92 -18.33 10.86
CA LEU A 96 49.90 -18.47 11.91
C LEU A 96 48.48 -18.53 11.33
N ALA A 97 48.19 -17.73 10.30
CA ALA A 97 46.92 -17.76 9.59
C ALA A 97 46.64 -19.14 8.95
N ALA A 98 47.65 -19.78 8.36
CA ALA A 98 47.54 -21.12 7.78
C ALA A 98 47.30 -22.19 8.84
N GLU A 99 48.05 -22.14 9.96
CA GLU A 99 47.89 -23.06 11.10
C GLU A 99 46.49 -22.98 11.72
N ILE A 100 45.97 -21.76 11.90
CA ILE A 100 44.62 -21.54 12.43
C ILE A 100 43.56 -22.07 11.46
N ALA A 101 43.72 -21.78 10.16
CA ALA A 101 42.80 -22.25 9.14
C ALA A 101 42.77 -23.79 9.06
N ASP A 102 43.93 -24.45 9.13
CA ASP A 102 44.05 -25.90 9.13
C ASP A 102 43.45 -26.54 10.39
N TRP A 103 43.70 -25.97 11.56
CA TRP A 103 43.08 -26.41 12.82
C TRP A 103 41.55 -26.37 12.78
N LEU A 104 40.98 -25.33 12.16
CA LEU A 104 39.53 -25.17 11.96
C LEU A 104 38.98 -26.18 10.95
N ARG A 105 39.67 -26.39 9.82
CA ARG A 105 39.26 -27.37 8.78
C ARG A 105 39.22 -28.79 9.33
N ARG A 106 40.20 -29.18 10.16
CA ARG A 106 40.22 -30.50 10.84
C ARG A 106 39.04 -30.73 11.80
N ARG A 107 38.25 -29.70 12.09
CA ARG A 107 37.06 -29.74 12.95
C ARG A 107 35.79 -29.42 12.17
N ASP A 108 35.80 -29.75 10.89
CA ASP A 108 34.66 -29.63 9.97
C ASP A 108 34.08 -28.21 9.88
N CYS A 109 34.89 -27.18 10.12
CA CYS A 109 34.48 -25.81 9.90
C CYS A 109 34.61 -25.45 8.42
N TRP A 110 33.63 -24.72 7.90
CA TRP A 110 33.86 -23.91 6.70
C TRP A 110 34.86 -22.81 7.05
N VAL A 111 35.85 -22.54 6.19
CA VAL A 111 36.92 -21.55 6.45
C VAL A 111 37.17 -20.69 5.22
N LEU A 112 37.32 -19.38 5.43
CA LEU A 112 37.69 -18.40 4.42
C LEU A 112 38.80 -17.47 4.94
N GLU A 113 39.94 -17.46 4.25
CA GLU A 113 41.10 -16.65 4.59
C GLU A 113 41.08 -15.32 3.82
N ARG A 114 41.24 -14.19 4.51
CA ARG A 114 41.32 -12.85 3.89
C ARG A 114 42.44 -12.02 4.54
N PRO A 115 43.36 -11.40 3.79
CA PRO A 115 44.28 -10.41 4.36
C PRO A 115 43.51 -9.24 4.97
N SER A 116 43.96 -8.66 6.08
CA SER A 116 43.18 -7.63 6.80
C SER A 116 43.22 -6.25 6.14
N GLY A 117 44.28 -5.96 5.37
CA GLY A 117 44.50 -4.68 4.68
C GLY A 117 45.25 -3.63 5.52
N GLY A 118 45.62 -3.94 6.76
CA GLY A 118 46.42 -3.05 7.61
C GLY A 118 47.91 -3.10 7.28
N ALA A 119 48.53 -4.27 7.41
CA ALA A 119 49.92 -4.54 7.06
C ALA A 119 50.04 -5.96 6.45
N PRO A 120 51.04 -6.22 5.58
CA PRO A 120 51.32 -7.58 5.11
C PRO A 120 51.48 -8.55 6.28
N GLY A 121 50.94 -9.76 6.14
CA GLY A 121 50.95 -10.79 7.19
C GLY A 121 49.78 -10.76 8.18
N ARG A 122 48.98 -9.69 8.21
CA ARG A 122 47.77 -9.63 9.05
C ARG A 122 46.56 -10.22 8.34
N TRP A 123 45.77 -11.05 9.02
CA TRP A 123 44.69 -11.84 8.42
C TRP A 123 43.40 -11.80 9.24
N HIS A 124 42.27 -11.89 8.53
CA HIS A 124 40.99 -12.30 9.09
C HIS A 124 40.67 -13.71 8.60
N ILE A 125 40.53 -14.65 9.53
CA ILE A 125 40.15 -16.04 9.24
C ILE A 125 38.69 -16.22 9.62
N TYR A 126 37.80 -16.18 8.62
CA TYR A 126 36.38 -16.42 8.81
C TYR A 126 36.14 -17.92 8.89
N PHE A 127 35.23 -18.33 9.76
CA PHE A 127 34.78 -19.71 9.82
C PHE A 127 33.30 -19.82 10.13
N ALA A 128 32.69 -20.94 9.75
CA ALA A 128 31.29 -21.21 10.04
C ALA A 128 31.07 -22.65 10.50
N ARG A 129 30.21 -22.80 11.52
CA ARG A 129 29.73 -24.07 12.09
C ARG A 129 28.35 -23.85 12.69
N ALA A 130 27.38 -24.72 12.42
CA ALA A 130 25.97 -24.48 12.73
C ALA A 130 25.68 -24.23 14.24
N ASP A 131 26.44 -24.89 15.12
CA ASP A 131 26.34 -24.79 16.58
C ASP A 131 27.23 -23.69 17.18
N TYR A 132 28.07 -23.02 16.39
CA TYR A 132 28.95 -21.97 16.89
C TYR A 132 28.14 -20.75 17.36
N ARG A 133 28.41 -20.28 18.57
CA ARG A 133 27.86 -19.05 19.12
C ARG A 133 29.01 -18.26 19.74
N TYR A 134 29.17 -17.01 19.31
CA TYR A 134 30.19 -16.15 19.89
C TYR A 134 29.84 -15.81 21.34
N ALA A 135 30.86 -15.82 22.19
CA ALA A 135 30.80 -15.31 23.54
C ALA A 135 32.10 -14.57 23.90
N PRO A 136 32.02 -13.48 24.69
CA PRO A 136 33.19 -12.84 25.26
C PRO A 136 34.03 -13.82 26.08
N ALA A 137 35.35 -13.59 26.15
CA ALA A 137 36.31 -14.50 26.78
C ALA A 137 35.88 -15.05 28.16
N ALA A 138 35.27 -14.20 29.00
CA ALA A 138 34.81 -14.57 30.34
C ALA A 138 33.62 -15.55 30.39
N THR A 139 32.89 -15.72 29.29
CA THR A 139 31.65 -16.51 29.24
C THR A 139 31.64 -17.49 28.07
N ARG A 140 32.81 -17.83 27.53
CA ARG A 140 32.92 -18.78 26.40
C ARG A 140 32.50 -20.18 26.86
N THR A 141 31.70 -20.82 26.02
CA THR A 141 31.25 -22.21 26.20
C THR A 141 31.24 -22.93 24.86
N GLY A 142 31.19 -24.26 24.89
CA GLY A 142 31.22 -25.11 23.68
C GLY A 142 32.39 -24.77 22.77
N PHE A 143 32.13 -24.74 21.46
CA PHE A 143 33.18 -24.50 20.46
C PHE A 143 33.88 -23.15 20.59
N CYS A 144 33.19 -22.12 21.09
CA CYS A 144 33.81 -20.82 21.30
C CYS A 144 34.93 -20.89 22.36
N ALA A 145 34.75 -21.75 23.38
CA ALA A 145 35.80 -22.00 24.38
C ALA A 145 36.97 -22.79 23.79
N GLU A 146 36.70 -23.81 22.96
CA GLU A 146 37.73 -24.60 22.28
C GLU A 146 38.62 -23.74 21.37
N VAL A 147 38.01 -22.90 20.52
CA VAL A 147 38.75 -21.95 19.67
C VAL A 147 39.56 -20.99 20.54
N GLY A 148 38.96 -20.46 21.60
CA GLY A 148 39.65 -19.55 22.51
C GLY A 148 40.85 -20.18 23.23
N ALA A 149 40.73 -21.45 23.63
CA ALA A 149 41.81 -22.21 24.27
C ALA A 149 42.94 -22.49 23.28
N PHE A 150 42.62 -22.90 22.05
CA PHE A 150 43.60 -23.11 20.99
C PHE A 150 44.39 -21.84 20.67
N LEU A 151 43.72 -20.71 20.47
CA LEU A 151 44.39 -19.43 20.20
C LEU A 151 45.29 -18.99 21.36
N THR A 152 44.87 -19.27 22.60
CA THR A 152 45.68 -18.96 23.80
C THR A 152 46.92 -19.85 23.87
N GLY A 153 46.78 -21.15 23.60
CA GLY A 153 47.91 -22.09 23.54
C GLY A 153 48.88 -21.74 22.43
N LEU A 154 48.37 -21.52 21.22
CA LEU A 154 49.18 -21.12 20.07
C LEU A 154 49.97 -19.84 20.33
N ALA A 155 49.32 -18.80 20.89
CA ALA A 155 49.99 -17.55 21.26
C ALA A 155 51.12 -17.76 22.28
N ALA A 156 50.91 -18.65 23.27
CA ALA A 156 51.92 -18.98 24.27
C ALA A 156 53.11 -19.75 23.65
N ASP A 157 52.83 -20.76 22.83
CA ASP A 157 53.83 -21.60 22.19
C ASP A 157 54.74 -20.78 21.27
N VAL A 158 54.14 -19.85 20.52
CA VAL A 158 54.84 -19.01 19.54
C VAL A 158 55.30 -17.65 20.11
N LYS A 159 55.11 -17.44 21.42
CA LYS A 159 55.52 -16.24 22.19
C LYS A 159 54.99 -14.92 21.63
N VAL A 160 53.74 -14.92 21.17
CA VAL A 160 53.04 -13.73 20.67
C VAL A 160 52.02 -13.24 21.72
N PRO A 161 51.84 -11.92 21.91
CA PRO A 161 50.81 -11.40 22.80
C PRO A 161 49.42 -11.93 22.44
N ARG A 162 48.64 -12.35 23.45
CA ARG A 162 47.32 -12.96 23.25
C ARG A 162 46.36 -12.09 22.44
N ASN A 163 46.47 -10.77 22.55
CA ASN A 163 45.61 -9.82 21.83
C ASN A 163 45.92 -9.74 20.32
N GLU A 164 47.02 -10.33 19.86
CA GLU A 164 47.35 -10.41 18.43
C GLU A 164 46.68 -11.60 17.73
N LEU A 165 46.14 -12.58 18.48
CA LEU A 165 45.33 -13.68 17.97
C LEU A 165 43.95 -13.66 18.63
N ASP A 166 43.06 -12.83 18.11
CA ASP A 166 41.80 -12.50 18.78
C ASP A 166 40.58 -13.10 18.06
N LEU A 167 39.67 -13.71 18.83
CA LEU A 167 38.39 -14.19 18.33
C LEU A 167 37.35 -13.08 18.48
N ARG A 168 36.80 -12.61 17.36
CA ARG A 168 35.90 -11.44 17.33
C ARG A 168 34.50 -11.78 16.84
N ASP A 169 33.56 -10.94 17.26
CA ASP A 169 32.19 -10.90 16.75
C ASP A 169 31.93 -9.76 15.77
N ALA A 170 32.75 -8.71 15.80
CA ALA A 170 32.65 -7.56 14.92
C ALA A 170 33.91 -7.44 14.04
N VAL A 171 33.69 -7.29 12.74
CA VAL A 171 34.77 -7.15 11.75
C VAL A 171 34.27 -6.36 10.54
N ARG A 172 35.20 -5.80 9.77
CA ARG A 172 34.88 -5.17 8.48
C ARG A 172 34.42 -6.24 7.49
N PRO A 173 33.27 -6.09 6.82
CA PRO A 173 32.86 -6.96 5.72
C PRO A 173 33.93 -7.10 4.66
N LEU A 174 33.87 -8.18 3.88
CA LEU A 174 34.78 -8.43 2.77
C LEU A 174 34.70 -7.31 1.72
N CYS A 175 33.51 -6.75 1.52
CA CYS A 175 33.26 -5.65 0.60
C CYS A 175 33.61 -4.26 1.15
N SER A 176 33.87 -4.11 2.46
CA SER A 176 34.31 -2.83 3.02
C SER A 176 35.82 -2.67 2.86
N PRO A 177 36.31 -1.49 2.42
CA PRO A 177 37.73 -1.20 2.39
C PRO A 177 38.30 -1.15 3.82
N HIS A 178 39.62 -1.28 3.92
CA HIS A 178 40.33 -0.90 5.12
C HIS A 178 40.25 0.62 5.32
N LYS A 179 40.42 1.09 6.56
CA LYS A 179 40.31 2.52 6.91
C LYS A 179 41.33 3.41 6.18
N THR A 180 42.40 2.83 5.66
CA THR A 180 43.43 3.50 4.85
C THR A 180 43.15 3.46 3.34
N GLY A 181 42.02 2.87 2.92
CA GLY A 181 41.66 2.67 1.51
C GLY A 181 41.97 1.27 0.98
N ALA A 182 42.93 0.55 1.57
CA ALA A 182 43.35 -0.75 1.06
C ALA A 182 42.21 -1.77 0.96
N VAL A 183 42.02 -2.37 -0.22
CA VAL A 183 41.06 -3.45 -0.45
C VAL A 183 41.80 -4.77 -0.63
N THR A 184 41.45 -5.76 0.20
CA THR A 184 42.04 -7.09 0.16
C THR A 184 41.04 -8.11 -0.37
N LYS A 185 41.52 -9.07 -1.16
CA LYS A 185 40.71 -10.16 -1.72
C LYS A 185 40.84 -11.42 -0.86
N PRO A 186 39.74 -12.12 -0.53
CA PRO A 186 39.81 -13.44 0.06
C PRO A 186 40.49 -14.44 -0.88
N LYS A 187 41.14 -15.46 -0.32
CA LYS A 187 41.71 -16.58 -1.09
C LYS A 187 40.61 -17.51 -1.62
N GLY A 188 40.87 -18.15 -2.77
CA GLY A 188 40.03 -19.21 -3.33
C GLY A 188 38.85 -18.74 -4.20
N ASP A 189 38.02 -19.69 -4.64
CA ASP A 189 36.81 -19.42 -5.43
C ASP A 189 35.64 -18.99 -4.52
N LEU A 190 35.26 -17.72 -4.61
CA LEU A 190 34.18 -17.11 -3.83
C LEU A 190 32.80 -17.73 -4.09
N ARG A 191 32.53 -18.22 -5.31
CA ARG A 191 31.24 -18.86 -5.63
C ARG A 191 31.15 -20.22 -4.95
N GLN A 192 32.24 -20.98 -4.97
CA GLN A 192 32.33 -22.24 -4.24
C GLN A 192 32.24 -22.02 -2.73
N ALA A 193 32.98 -21.04 -2.20
CA ALA A 193 32.92 -20.67 -0.80
C ALA A 193 31.50 -20.32 -0.35
N LEU A 194 30.74 -19.56 -1.15
CA LEU A 194 29.34 -19.24 -0.87
C LEU A 194 28.43 -20.47 -0.90
N ARG A 195 28.62 -21.39 -1.85
CA ARG A 195 27.85 -22.64 -1.92
C ARG A 195 28.09 -23.50 -0.69
N ASP A 196 29.34 -23.65 -0.28
CA ASP A 196 29.70 -24.47 0.89
C ASP A 196 29.24 -23.81 2.20
N LEU A 197 29.31 -22.48 2.30
CA LEU A 197 28.75 -21.75 3.44
C LEU A 197 27.24 -21.99 3.57
N LYS A 198 26.50 -21.96 2.45
CA LYS A 198 25.07 -22.28 2.43
C LYS A 198 24.78 -23.74 2.75
N ARG A 199 25.73 -24.66 2.56
CA ARG A 199 25.57 -26.05 2.99
C ARG A 199 25.69 -26.17 4.51
N VAL A 200 26.62 -25.44 5.13
CA VAL A 200 26.80 -25.42 6.60
C VAL A 200 25.69 -24.63 7.30
N LEU A 201 25.27 -23.51 6.71
CA LEU A 201 24.23 -22.62 7.21
C LEU A 201 23.14 -22.44 6.13
N PRO A 202 22.22 -23.41 5.99
CA PRO A 202 21.20 -23.40 4.94
C PRO A 202 20.20 -22.25 5.10
N ASP A 203 19.92 -21.88 6.34
CA ASP A 203 18.98 -20.80 6.62
C ASP A 203 19.63 -19.43 6.43
N ARG A 204 18.89 -18.55 5.76
CA ARG A 204 19.24 -17.14 5.59
C ARG A 204 19.34 -16.46 6.97
N PRO A 205 20.27 -15.51 7.20
CA PRO A 205 20.38 -14.90 8.51
C PRO A 205 19.11 -14.13 8.88
N VAL A 206 18.61 -14.41 10.09
CA VAL A 206 17.47 -13.71 10.68
C VAL A 206 17.96 -12.48 11.43
N PRO A 207 17.35 -11.30 11.25
CA PRO A 207 17.75 -10.09 11.98
C PRO A 207 17.55 -10.27 13.49
N SER A 208 18.63 -10.14 14.26
CA SER A 208 18.62 -10.19 15.72
C SER A 208 19.34 -8.98 16.30
N PRO A 209 18.75 -8.22 17.25
CA PRO A 209 19.39 -7.04 17.83
C PRO A 209 20.57 -7.40 18.73
N LEU A 210 21.47 -6.44 18.97
CA LEU A 210 22.59 -6.63 19.89
C LEU A 210 22.03 -6.84 21.31
N ARG A 211 22.49 -7.89 22.01
CA ARG A 211 22.17 -8.07 23.43
C ARG A 211 22.72 -6.86 24.21
N PRO A 212 21.93 -6.24 25.10
CA PRO A 212 22.39 -5.09 25.86
C PRO A 212 23.58 -5.49 26.74
N ARG A 213 24.79 -5.01 26.40
CA ARG A 213 25.94 -5.03 27.30
C ARG A 213 25.61 -4.19 28.53
N ARG A 214 25.70 -4.78 29.73
CA ARG A 214 25.71 -4.03 31.01
C ARG A 214 26.83 -2.98 30.90
N LYS A 215 26.45 -1.69 30.88
CA LYS A 215 27.39 -0.60 30.64
C LYS A 215 28.34 -0.43 31.82
N ALA A 216 29.63 -0.64 31.59
CA ALA A 216 30.67 0.04 32.35
C ALA A 216 30.69 1.52 31.92
N LYS A 217 30.74 2.43 32.89
CA LYS A 217 30.67 3.89 32.72
C LYS A 217 32.01 4.38 32.17
N ALA A 218 32.00 5.05 31.01
CA ALA A 218 33.18 5.73 30.49
C ALA A 218 32.94 7.24 30.46
N THR A 219 33.97 7.94 30.89
CA THR A 219 34.12 9.36 31.19
C THR A 219 34.20 10.23 29.93
N THR A 220 33.74 11.47 30.10
CA THR A 220 33.52 12.48 29.06
C THR A 220 34.78 13.30 28.77
N THR A 221 35.17 13.39 27.51
CA THR A 221 35.99 14.46 26.89
C THR A 221 35.59 14.48 25.41
N GLY A 222 35.45 15.56 24.65
CA GLY A 222 35.52 17.00 24.77
C GLY A 222 35.29 17.47 23.31
N GLN A 223 34.29 18.31 23.05
CA GLN A 223 33.84 18.66 21.70
C GLN A 223 34.58 19.89 21.17
N HIS A 224 35.02 19.85 19.91
CA HIS A 224 35.26 21.04 19.10
C HIS A 224 34.58 20.89 17.72
N ALA A 225 33.83 21.91 17.33
CA ALA A 225 33.22 22.08 16.02
C ALA A 225 34.10 22.97 15.13
N PRO A 226 33.99 22.85 13.80
CA PRO A 226 34.04 24.06 13.00
C PRO A 226 33.03 24.12 11.83
N THR A 227 33.05 25.33 11.26
CA THR A 227 32.11 26.12 10.47
C THR A 227 32.11 25.90 8.95
N ALA A 228 31.12 26.53 8.30
CA ALA A 228 30.76 26.49 6.88
C ALA A 228 31.69 27.24 5.91
N GLY A 229 31.62 26.88 4.62
CA GLY A 229 32.15 27.64 3.47
C GLY A 229 31.68 27.03 2.12
N GLY A 230 31.17 27.87 1.21
CA GLY A 230 30.52 27.52 -0.08
C GLY A 230 31.47 26.99 -1.17
N GLY A 231 31.08 26.74 -2.42
CA GLY A 231 29.83 26.89 -3.15
C GLY A 231 29.98 26.36 -4.59
N GLN A 232 28.83 26.17 -5.24
CA GLN A 232 28.54 26.12 -6.69
C GLN A 232 29.07 24.98 -7.61
N GLY A 233 28.12 24.44 -8.39
CA GLY A 233 28.35 23.60 -9.58
C GLY A 233 27.10 22.79 -9.98
N PHE A 234 26.10 23.43 -10.59
CA PHE A 234 24.87 22.81 -11.12
C PHE A 234 25.13 21.97 -12.38
N VAL A 235 24.42 20.83 -12.52
CA VAL A 235 23.83 20.38 -13.81
C VAL A 235 22.45 19.76 -13.54
N VAL A 236 21.49 20.14 -14.39
CA VAL A 236 20.03 19.93 -14.30
C VAL A 236 19.64 18.48 -14.66
N PRO A 237 18.77 17.80 -13.87
CA PRO A 237 18.08 16.61 -14.34
C PRO A 237 16.85 17.02 -15.15
N LEU A 238 16.88 16.75 -16.46
CA LEU A 238 15.66 16.82 -17.27
C LEU A 238 14.74 15.64 -16.92
N ALA A 239 13.52 15.99 -16.54
CA ALA A 239 12.38 15.13 -16.33
C ALA A 239 11.90 14.49 -17.64
N LEU A 240 11.38 13.25 -17.54
CA LEU A 240 10.54 12.43 -18.46
C LEU A 240 10.96 10.95 -18.22
N GLN A 241 10.16 9.92 -17.91
CA GLN A 241 8.73 9.64 -17.74
C GLN A 241 8.63 8.36 -16.87
N ARG A 242 7.75 8.25 -15.85
CA ARG A 242 6.35 7.77 -15.89
C ARG A 242 6.17 6.41 -16.61
N TRP A 243 5.78 5.39 -15.82
CA TRP A 243 5.32 4.03 -16.17
C TRP A 243 6.36 2.95 -16.54
N LYS A 244 7.07 2.40 -15.54
CA LYS A 244 7.64 1.06 -15.66
C LYS A 244 6.51 0.03 -15.62
N ARG A 245 6.10 -0.49 -16.79
CA ARG A 245 5.21 -1.65 -16.89
C ARG A 245 6.02 -2.93 -16.99
N GLN A 246 5.47 -4.07 -16.55
CA GLN A 246 6.10 -5.35 -16.84
C GLN A 246 6.11 -5.61 -18.36
N LEU A 247 7.15 -6.29 -18.85
CA LEU A 247 7.21 -6.78 -20.23
C LEU A 247 5.95 -7.63 -20.51
N ARG A 248 5.28 -7.39 -21.65
CA ARG A 248 4.05 -8.11 -22.01
C ARG A 248 4.28 -9.64 -22.00
N PRO A 249 3.29 -10.44 -21.58
CA PRO A 249 3.42 -11.89 -21.47
C PRO A 249 3.94 -12.57 -22.73
N ASP A 250 3.54 -12.09 -23.92
CA ASP A 250 3.93 -12.67 -25.21
C ASP A 250 5.44 -12.51 -25.47
N TRP A 251 6.00 -11.33 -25.18
CA TRP A 251 7.44 -11.06 -25.29
C TRP A 251 8.25 -11.74 -24.20
N ARG A 252 7.65 -11.96 -23.03
CA ARG A 252 8.26 -12.79 -21.97
C ARG A 252 8.35 -14.24 -22.42
N ARG A 253 7.31 -14.77 -23.06
CA ARG A 253 7.31 -16.13 -23.62
C ARG A 253 8.32 -16.27 -24.75
N TYR A 254 8.46 -15.26 -25.62
CA TYR A 254 9.53 -15.21 -26.61
C TYR A 254 10.92 -15.29 -25.99
N LEU A 255 11.20 -14.48 -24.96
CA LEU A 255 12.51 -14.48 -24.30
C LEU A 255 12.76 -15.74 -23.48
N VAL A 256 11.75 -16.39 -22.91
CA VAL A 256 11.93 -17.58 -22.03
C VAL A 256 11.89 -18.88 -22.82
N GLU A 257 10.98 -19.00 -23.79
CA GLU A 257 10.65 -20.24 -24.49
C GLU A 257 11.01 -20.19 -25.99
N GLY A 258 11.46 -19.03 -26.50
CA GLY A 258 11.79 -18.85 -27.91
C GLY A 258 10.58 -18.76 -28.85
N GLN A 259 9.35 -18.74 -28.31
CA GLN A 259 8.13 -18.68 -29.10
C GLN A 259 7.86 -17.26 -29.60
N VAL A 260 7.93 -17.05 -30.92
CA VAL A 260 7.70 -15.74 -31.55
C VAL A 260 6.24 -15.31 -31.32
N PRO A 261 5.97 -14.07 -30.85
CA PRO A 261 4.61 -13.60 -30.64
C PRO A 261 3.80 -13.59 -31.95
N ALA A 262 2.49 -13.75 -31.90
CA ALA A 262 1.64 -13.60 -33.09
C ALA A 262 1.74 -12.17 -33.65
N GLY A 263 1.99 -12.04 -34.96
CA GLY A 263 2.13 -10.74 -35.63
C GLY A 263 2.55 -10.88 -37.09
N SER A 264 2.53 -9.76 -37.83
CA SER A 264 3.02 -9.70 -39.21
C SER A 264 4.54 -9.51 -39.21
N TRP A 265 5.29 -10.61 -39.28
CA TRP A 265 6.76 -10.61 -39.24
C TRP A 265 7.41 -10.87 -40.61
N ALA A 266 6.65 -10.73 -41.69
CA ALA A 266 7.15 -10.82 -43.05
C ALA A 266 7.75 -9.47 -43.47
N ALA A 267 8.95 -9.50 -44.07
CA ALA A 267 9.56 -8.32 -44.67
C ALA A 267 8.69 -7.80 -45.83
N GLY A 268 8.56 -6.48 -45.95
CA GLY A 268 7.66 -5.78 -46.87
C GLY A 268 7.99 -5.86 -48.36
N SER A 269 8.37 -7.02 -48.91
CA SER A 269 8.40 -7.24 -50.37
C SER A 269 7.72 -8.52 -50.87
N THR A 270 7.18 -9.38 -50.00
CA THR A 270 6.43 -10.57 -50.41
C THR A 270 5.09 -10.65 -49.69
N LYS A 271 4.14 -9.78 -50.10
CA LYS A 271 2.70 -10.02 -49.86
C LYS A 271 2.23 -11.15 -50.77
N THR A 272 2.62 -12.38 -50.48
CA THR A 272 1.93 -13.58 -50.97
C THR A 272 1.47 -14.38 -49.75
N ARG A 273 0.28 -14.98 -49.85
CA ARG A 273 -0.46 -15.60 -48.74
C ARG A 273 0.26 -16.77 -48.04
N ASP A 274 1.43 -17.17 -48.56
CA ASP A 274 2.20 -18.34 -48.14
C ASP A 274 3.71 -18.05 -47.92
N ALA A 275 4.10 -16.82 -47.52
CA ALA A 275 5.49 -16.54 -47.16
C ALA A 275 5.88 -17.22 -45.83
N VAL A 276 6.71 -18.27 -45.90
CA VAL A 276 7.04 -19.18 -44.78
C VAL A 276 8.14 -18.65 -43.83
N ASP A 277 8.86 -17.58 -44.19
CA ASP A 277 10.00 -17.12 -43.40
C ASP A 277 9.72 -15.86 -42.56
N VAL A 278 9.71 -16.05 -41.23
CA VAL A 278 9.67 -14.99 -40.21
C VAL A 278 10.99 -14.20 -40.24
N ASP A 279 10.93 -12.89 -40.51
CA ASP A 279 12.10 -12.03 -40.39
C ASP A 279 12.47 -11.82 -38.92
N ARG A 280 13.47 -12.57 -38.48
CA ARG A 280 13.98 -12.55 -37.10
C ARG A 280 14.52 -11.18 -36.72
N SER A 281 15.00 -10.35 -37.66
CA SER A 281 15.47 -9.00 -37.37
C SER A 281 14.32 -8.09 -36.93
N LEU A 282 13.14 -8.21 -37.54
CA LEU A 282 11.95 -7.45 -37.16
C LEU A 282 11.41 -7.88 -35.79
N VAL A 283 11.43 -9.19 -35.49
CA VAL A 283 11.04 -9.73 -34.18
C VAL A 283 11.99 -9.23 -33.09
N GLU A 284 13.31 -9.27 -33.33
CA GLU A 284 14.31 -8.80 -32.37
C GLU A 284 14.25 -7.28 -32.14
N ALA A 285 14.02 -6.50 -33.19
CA ALA A 285 13.82 -5.06 -33.09
C ALA A 285 12.53 -4.72 -32.32
N ALA A 286 11.43 -5.42 -32.59
CA ALA A 286 10.16 -5.23 -31.88
C ALA A 286 10.25 -5.64 -30.41
N CYS A 287 10.97 -6.73 -30.10
CA CYS A 287 11.26 -7.13 -28.72
C CYS A 287 12.12 -6.07 -28.01
N THR A 288 13.14 -5.54 -28.70
CA THR A 288 14.00 -4.46 -28.17
C THR A 288 13.20 -3.19 -27.91
N ARG A 289 12.27 -2.82 -28.81
CA ARG A 289 11.36 -1.68 -28.62
C ARG A 289 10.53 -1.86 -27.35
N GLU A 290 9.94 -3.03 -27.13
CA GLU A 290 9.17 -3.30 -25.91
C GLU A 290 10.05 -3.26 -24.65
N MET A 291 11.31 -3.68 -24.73
CA MET A 291 12.26 -3.54 -23.63
C MET A 291 12.61 -2.07 -23.36
N VAL A 292 12.73 -1.21 -24.38
CA VAL A 292 12.91 0.24 -24.19
C VAL A 292 11.73 0.82 -23.40
N TRP A 293 10.49 0.47 -23.73
CA TRP A 293 9.29 0.97 -23.04
C TRP A 293 9.05 0.36 -21.65
N ALA A 294 9.28 -0.94 -21.48
CA ALA A 294 9.00 -1.64 -20.22
C ALA A 294 10.14 -1.51 -19.19
N ILE A 295 11.39 -1.46 -19.65
CA ILE A 295 12.59 -1.54 -18.81
C ILE A 295 13.28 -0.18 -18.74
N GLY A 296 13.45 0.49 -19.88
CA GLY A 296 14.06 1.82 -19.99
C GLY A 296 15.54 1.86 -19.61
N ASP A 297 16.17 0.72 -19.35
CA ASP A 297 17.58 0.58 -18.98
C ASP A 297 18.26 -0.44 -19.92
N PRO A 298 19.22 -0.01 -20.77
CA PRO A 298 19.89 -0.87 -21.75
C PRO A 298 20.63 -2.02 -21.08
N GLU A 299 21.20 -1.81 -19.91
CA GLU A 299 21.98 -2.81 -19.18
C GLU A 299 21.10 -3.96 -18.66
N THR A 300 19.90 -3.63 -18.17
CA THR A 300 18.92 -4.63 -17.73
C THR A 300 18.28 -5.35 -18.91
N ALA A 301 17.95 -4.63 -19.99
CA ALA A 301 17.42 -5.24 -21.22
C ALA A 301 18.44 -6.18 -21.89
N TRP A 302 19.71 -5.80 -21.92
CA TRP A 302 20.77 -6.65 -22.44
C TRP A 302 20.98 -7.92 -21.61
N ARG A 303 20.83 -7.82 -20.28
CA ARG A 303 20.88 -9.01 -19.42
C ARG A 303 19.78 -10.01 -19.77
N LEU A 304 18.56 -9.54 -20.01
CA LEU A 304 17.45 -10.38 -20.47
C LEU A 304 17.72 -10.99 -21.84
N ILE A 305 18.30 -10.22 -22.77
CA ILE A 305 18.71 -10.76 -24.07
C ILE A 305 19.72 -11.88 -23.88
N ARG A 306 20.77 -11.67 -23.08
CA ARG A 306 21.81 -12.68 -22.86
C ARG A 306 21.28 -13.95 -22.17
N GLU A 307 20.34 -13.80 -21.25
CA GLU A 307 19.76 -14.90 -20.47
C GLU A 307 18.52 -15.53 -21.13
N SER A 308 18.07 -14.98 -22.27
CA SER A 308 16.93 -15.49 -23.03
C SER A 308 17.25 -16.80 -23.75
N HIS A 309 16.18 -17.53 -24.10
CA HIS A 309 16.20 -18.77 -24.87
C HIS A 309 17.18 -18.72 -26.06
N PRO A 310 17.91 -19.80 -26.40
CA PRO A 310 18.92 -19.79 -27.47
C PRO A 310 18.42 -19.30 -28.83
N THR A 311 17.14 -19.51 -29.14
CA THR A 311 16.50 -19.07 -30.40
C THR A 311 15.95 -17.65 -30.36
N ALA A 312 15.95 -16.99 -29.20
CA ALA A 312 15.53 -15.60 -29.04
C ALA A 312 16.74 -14.67 -29.10
N MET A 313 16.55 -13.50 -29.74
CA MET A 313 17.55 -12.42 -29.78
C MET A 313 18.91 -12.88 -30.33
N THR A 314 18.89 -13.79 -31.30
CA THR A 314 20.06 -14.44 -31.92
C THR A 314 21.00 -13.46 -32.60
N LYS A 315 20.48 -12.49 -33.35
CA LYS A 315 21.29 -11.49 -34.07
C LYS A 315 21.93 -10.53 -33.09
N ALA A 316 21.16 -10.07 -32.09
CA ALA A 316 21.68 -9.26 -31.00
C ALA A 316 22.81 -10.01 -30.26
N LYS A 317 22.58 -11.28 -29.86
CA LYS A 317 23.60 -12.12 -29.20
C LYS A 317 24.86 -12.32 -30.05
N HIS A 318 24.70 -12.54 -31.35
CA HIS A 318 25.81 -12.75 -32.29
C HIS A 318 26.66 -11.47 -32.48
N GLN A 319 26.01 -10.32 -32.66
CA GLN A 319 26.69 -9.05 -32.93
C GLN A 319 27.19 -8.36 -31.64
N GLY A 320 26.66 -8.75 -30.48
CA GLY A 320 27.15 -8.32 -29.18
C GLY A 320 26.57 -6.98 -28.69
N TYR A 321 26.91 -6.67 -27.43
CA TYR A 321 26.29 -5.57 -26.68
C TYR A 321 26.50 -4.20 -27.33
N SER A 322 27.74 -3.91 -27.73
CA SER A 322 28.11 -2.62 -28.30
C SER A 322 27.37 -2.35 -29.60
N TRP A 323 27.19 -3.37 -30.45
CA TRP A 323 26.42 -3.25 -31.69
C TRP A 323 24.94 -3.04 -31.41
N TRP A 324 24.34 -3.87 -30.55
CA TRP A 324 22.94 -3.76 -30.21
C TRP A 324 22.63 -2.41 -29.54
N LEU A 325 23.50 -1.93 -28.65
CA LEU A 325 23.35 -0.63 -28.00
C LEU A 325 23.41 0.52 -29.02
N ALA A 326 24.45 0.53 -29.87
CA ALA A 326 24.70 1.61 -30.81
C ALA A 326 23.66 1.68 -31.95
N TYR A 327 23.28 0.54 -32.52
CA TYR A 327 22.51 0.49 -33.77
C TYR A 327 21.06 0.04 -33.63
N VAL A 328 20.66 -0.51 -32.48
CA VAL A 328 19.29 -1.00 -32.26
C VAL A 328 18.64 -0.30 -31.08
N TRP A 329 19.28 -0.27 -29.92
CA TRP A 329 18.75 0.37 -28.71
C TRP A 329 18.72 1.89 -28.84
N ASN A 330 19.86 2.52 -29.13
CA ASN A 330 19.94 3.99 -29.25
C ASN A 330 19.06 4.51 -30.38
N GLU A 331 18.99 3.77 -31.49
CA GLU A 331 18.12 4.11 -32.61
C GLU A 331 16.64 3.99 -32.20
N LEU A 332 16.22 2.91 -31.53
CA LEU A 332 14.85 2.78 -31.04
C LEU A 332 14.50 3.75 -29.91
N VAL A 333 15.47 4.19 -29.10
CA VAL A 333 15.31 5.28 -28.13
C VAL A 333 15.12 6.61 -28.87
N ARG A 334 15.89 6.86 -29.94
CA ARG A 334 15.76 8.03 -30.82
C ARG A 334 14.41 8.03 -31.54
N THR A 335 14.01 6.92 -32.14
CA THR A 335 12.68 6.76 -32.76
C THR A 335 11.55 6.81 -31.73
N ALA A 336 11.73 6.30 -30.51
CA ALA A 336 10.75 6.43 -29.42
C ALA A 336 10.66 7.87 -28.89
N SER A 337 11.74 8.65 -28.95
CA SER A 337 11.72 10.09 -28.68
C SER A 337 11.16 10.89 -29.85
N GLU A 338 11.27 10.40 -31.09
CA GLU A 338 10.60 10.95 -32.29
C GLU A 338 9.10 10.62 -32.32
N PHE A 339 8.66 9.46 -31.82
CA PHE A 339 7.24 9.14 -31.58
C PHE A 339 6.63 9.93 -30.41
N ASN A 340 7.44 10.65 -29.62
CA ASN A 340 6.96 11.69 -28.70
C ASN A 340 6.80 13.05 -29.40
N LEU A 341 7.07 13.14 -30.70
CA LEU A 341 6.92 14.31 -31.57
C LEU A 341 6.28 13.90 -32.91
N ASP A 342 5.11 13.26 -32.87
CA ASP A 342 4.20 13.29 -34.01
C ASP A 342 3.21 14.44 -33.78
N PRO A 343 3.29 15.56 -34.55
CA PRO A 343 2.42 16.72 -34.35
C PRO A 343 0.93 16.39 -34.49
N ASP A 344 0.59 15.26 -35.14
CA ASP A 344 -0.79 14.88 -35.46
C ASP A 344 -1.32 13.61 -34.78
N GLN A 345 -0.50 12.87 -34.01
CA GLN A 345 -1.02 11.80 -33.14
C GLN A 345 -1.04 12.24 -31.68
N LYS A 346 -2.21 12.72 -31.23
CA LYS A 346 -2.43 13.04 -29.81
C LYS A 346 -2.17 11.80 -28.95
N PRO A 347 -1.17 11.79 -28.04
CA PRO A 347 -1.10 10.79 -27.00
C PRO A 347 -2.40 10.84 -26.20
N ARG A 348 -2.90 9.67 -25.75
CA ARG A 348 -4.03 9.62 -24.81
C ARG A 348 -3.61 10.48 -23.60
N GLN A 349 -4.13 11.71 -23.54
CA GLN A 349 -3.82 12.63 -22.46
C GLN A 349 -4.22 11.91 -21.17
N VAL A 350 -3.24 11.56 -20.33
CA VAL A 350 -3.52 11.52 -18.90
C VAL A 350 -3.75 12.97 -18.56
N GLU A 351 -5.01 13.40 -18.63
CA GLU A 351 -5.40 14.73 -18.21
C GLU A 351 -4.79 14.94 -16.83
N ALA A 352 -3.99 16.01 -16.70
CA ALA A 352 -3.54 16.42 -15.39
C ALA A 352 -4.82 16.62 -14.53
N PRO A 353 -4.82 16.18 -13.26
CA PRO A 353 -5.98 16.40 -12.41
C PRO A 353 -6.37 17.88 -12.47
N PRO A 354 -7.67 18.22 -12.48
CA PRO A 354 -8.11 19.61 -12.55
C PRO A 354 -7.38 20.45 -11.50
N GLU A 355 -7.00 21.67 -11.85
CA GLU A 355 -6.20 22.53 -10.96
C GLU A 355 -6.90 22.73 -9.60
N GLU A 356 -8.24 22.84 -9.62
CA GLU A 356 -9.08 22.89 -8.43
C GLU A 356 -8.87 21.67 -7.51
N VAL A 357 -8.77 20.47 -8.06
CA VAL A 357 -8.55 19.22 -7.30
C VAL A 357 -7.16 19.20 -6.69
N VAL A 358 -6.15 19.68 -7.42
CA VAL A 358 -4.78 19.79 -6.91
C VAL A 358 -4.72 20.78 -5.75
N HIS A 359 -5.35 21.95 -5.88
CA HIS A 359 -5.44 22.96 -4.83
C HIS A 359 -6.22 22.46 -3.61
N ALA A 360 -7.37 21.82 -3.83
CA ALA A 360 -8.18 21.24 -2.76
C ALA A 360 -7.42 20.15 -1.99
N VAL A 361 -6.64 19.32 -2.69
CA VAL A 361 -5.81 18.31 -2.03
C VAL A 361 -4.65 18.93 -1.26
N ALA A 362 -3.99 19.95 -1.80
CA ALA A 362 -2.96 20.68 -1.07
C ALA A 362 -3.52 21.32 0.21
N ALA A 363 -4.68 21.99 0.13
CA ALA A 363 -5.39 22.54 1.28
C ALA A 363 -5.81 21.44 2.27
N GLY A 364 -6.32 20.32 1.77
CA GLY A 364 -6.69 19.16 2.56
C GLY A 364 -5.50 18.55 3.32
N ARG A 365 -4.31 18.48 2.71
CA ARG A 365 -3.09 18.03 3.42
C ARG A 365 -2.71 18.99 4.56
N ALA A 366 -2.84 20.30 4.35
CA ALA A 366 -2.59 21.29 5.39
C ALA A 366 -3.62 21.25 6.53
N GLU A 367 -4.91 21.04 6.23
CA GLU A 367 -5.93 20.80 7.27
C GLU A 367 -5.69 19.49 8.02
N LEU A 368 -5.29 18.42 7.33
CA LEU A 368 -4.97 17.13 7.95
C LEU A 368 -3.79 17.25 8.92
N GLU A 369 -2.78 18.05 8.59
CA GLU A 369 -1.66 18.37 9.48
C GLU A 369 -2.13 19.15 10.72
N ARG A 370 -3.06 20.11 10.57
CA ARG A 370 -3.65 20.80 11.73
C ARG A 370 -4.51 19.86 12.58
N LEU A 371 -5.34 19.03 11.95
CA LEU A 371 -6.24 18.08 12.60
C LEU A 371 -5.48 17.04 13.42
N MET A 372 -4.33 16.57 12.93
CA MET A 372 -3.43 15.66 13.63
C MET A 372 -3.15 16.11 15.07
N TRP A 373 -2.92 17.40 15.30
CA TRP A 373 -2.60 17.95 16.62
C TRP A 373 -3.80 18.09 17.56
N THR A 374 -5.02 17.93 17.05
CA THR A 374 -6.25 17.94 17.88
C THR A 374 -6.56 16.58 18.51
N VAL A 375 -5.85 15.52 18.10
CA VAL A 375 -6.05 14.16 18.60
C VAL A 375 -4.80 13.64 19.32
N PRO A 376 -4.94 12.69 20.27
CA PRO A 376 -3.79 12.10 20.98
C PRO A 376 -2.82 11.39 20.03
N ALA A 377 -1.51 11.38 20.36
CA ALA A 377 -0.48 10.84 19.47
C ALA A 377 -0.74 9.40 19.00
N ARG A 378 -1.33 8.57 19.87
CA ARG A 378 -1.69 7.17 19.56
C ARG A 378 -2.69 7.00 18.41
N GLN A 379 -3.54 7.99 18.12
CA GLN A 379 -4.58 7.91 17.08
C GLN A 379 -4.10 8.47 15.73
N ARG A 380 -3.05 9.30 15.74
CA ARG A 380 -2.56 10.04 14.56
C ARG A 380 -2.10 9.15 13.42
N PRO A 381 -1.37 8.03 13.62
CA PRO A 381 -0.92 7.21 12.50
C PRO A 381 -2.07 6.73 11.63
N ALA A 382 -3.16 6.25 12.24
CA ALA A 382 -4.34 5.79 11.51
C ALA A 382 -5.10 6.96 10.85
N LEU A 383 -5.28 8.07 11.59
CA LEU A 383 -5.93 9.29 11.05
C LEU A 383 -5.21 9.81 9.80
N LEU A 384 -3.90 10.01 9.90
CA LEU A 384 -3.06 10.51 8.80
C LEU A 384 -3.06 9.54 7.63
N GLN A 385 -2.98 8.24 7.89
CA GLN A 385 -2.92 7.25 6.83
C GLN A 385 -4.23 7.16 6.04
N VAL A 386 -5.38 7.14 6.72
CA VAL A 386 -6.69 7.16 6.05
C VAL A 386 -6.90 8.48 5.32
N GLY A 387 -6.62 9.63 5.97
CA GLY A 387 -6.78 10.95 5.37
C GLY A 387 -5.93 11.15 4.12
N HIS A 388 -4.64 10.79 4.17
CA HIS A 388 -3.77 10.86 2.99
C HIS A 388 -4.17 9.87 1.90
N GLN A 389 -4.70 8.69 2.24
CA GLN A 389 -5.18 7.74 1.23
C GLN A 389 -6.41 8.26 0.48
N LEU A 390 -7.34 8.92 1.17
CA LEU A 390 -8.49 9.58 0.54
C LEU A 390 -8.04 10.73 -0.38
N LEU A 391 -7.12 11.57 0.08
CA LEU A 391 -6.55 12.66 -0.71
C LEU A 391 -5.77 12.16 -1.94
N ASP A 392 -5.03 11.07 -1.81
CA ASP A 392 -4.36 10.41 -2.93
C ASP A 392 -5.37 9.78 -3.90
N ARG A 393 -6.53 9.30 -3.41
CA ARG A 393 -7.61 8.78 -4.26
C ARG A 393 -8.24 9.91 -5.08
N VAL A 394 -8.57 11.04 -4.46
CA VAL A 394 -9.05 12.27 -5.11
C VAL A 394 -8.08 12.74 -6.20
N LEU A 395 -6.77 12.76 -5.94
CA LEU A 395 -5.78 13.11 -6.97
C LEU A 395 -5.73 12.12 -8.14
N ARG A 396 -5.98 10.83 -7.89
CA ARG A 396 -5.92 9.79 -8.93
C ARG A 396 -7.18 9.76 -9.79
N THR A 397 -8.35 10.03 -9.21
CA THR A 397 -9.62 10.07 -9.92
C THR A 397 -9.85 11.42 -10.59
N GLY A 398 -9.27 12.50 -10.06
CA GLY A 398 -9.55 13.86 -10.53
C GLY A 398 -10.91 14.38 -10.05
N GLU A 399 -11.51 13.76 -9.03
CA GLU A 399 -12.82 14.10 -8.49
C GLU A 399 -12.71 14.43 -7.00
N LEU A 400 -13.37 15.51 -6.56
CA LEU A 400 -13.38 15.95 -5.16
C LEU A 400 -14.16 15.01 -4.24
N ARG A 401 -15.05 14.21 -4.82
CA ARG A 401 -15.86 13.21 -4.14
C ARG A 401 -15.44 11.83 -4.61
N VAL A 402 -15.07 10.96 -3.68
CA VAL A 402 -14.59 9.60 -3.98
C VAL A 402 -15.30 8.56 -3.12
N PRO A 403 -15.52 7.34 -3.65
CA PRO A 403 -15.99 6.24 -2.82
C PRO A 403 -14.96 5.91 -1.73
N CYS A 404 -15.43 5.57 -0.54
CA CYS A 404 -14.60 5.23 0.62
C CYS A 404 -15.09 3.97 1.37
N PRO A 405 -15.36 2.84 0.69
CA PRO A 405 -15.76 1.61 1.36
C PRO A 405 -14.72 1.18 2.41
N GLU A 406 -15.18 0.95 3.65
CA GLU A 406 -14.29 0.65 4.78
C GLU A 406 -13.38 -0.56 4.53
N ARG A 407 -13.87 -1.56 3.77
CA ARG A 407 -13.13 -2.77 3.42
C ARG A 407 -11.97 -2.51 2.45
N ASP A 408 -12.16 -1.56 1.53
CA ASP A 408 -11.16 -1.21 0.54
C ASP A 408 -10.12 -0.31 1.17
N LEU A 409 -10.55 0.59 2.07
CA LEU A 409 -9.63 1.35 2.91
C LEU A 409 -8.76 0.45 3.79
N LEU A 410 -9.26 -0.70 4.25
CA LEU A 410 -8.41 -1.68 4.93
C LEU A 410 -7.29 -2.19 4.02
N LEU A 411 -7.63 -2.59 2.79
CA LEU A 411 -6.67 -3.11 1.82
C LEU A 411 -5.65 -2.04 1.40
N ASP A 412 -6.09 -0.80 1.23
CA ASP A 412 -5.25 0.31 0.80
C ASP A 412 -4.30 0.80 1.90
N THR A 413 -4.77 0.83 3.14
CA THR A 413 -4.00 1.33 4.28
C THR A 413 -3.22 0.24 5.02
N GLY A 414 -3.57 -1.04 4.84
CA GLY A 414 -2.98 -2.12 5.62
C GLY A 414 -3.29 -2.04 7.13
N LEU A 415 -4.29 -1.25 7.53
CA LEU A 415 -4.77 -1.21 8.91
C LEU A 415 -5.50 -2.51 9.26
N GLY A 416 -5.42 -2.91 10.53
CA GLY A 416 -5.84 -4.25 10.96
C GLY A 416 -7.34 -4.46 11.14
N ASP A 417 -8.15 -3.40 11.26
CA ASP A 417 -9.58 -3.53 11.53
C ASP A 417 -10.43 -2.33 11.06
N ARG A 418 -11.69 -2.61 10.70
CA ARG A 418 -12.66 -1.59 10.23
C ARG A 418 -13.05 -0.57 11.29
N LYS A 419 -12.93 -0.90 12.58
CA LYS A 419 -13.29 0.03 13.67
C LYS A 419 -12.31 1.20 13.70
N THR A 420 -11.04 0.96 13.42
CA THR A 420 -10.02 2.02 13.30
C THR A 420 -10.27 2.88 12.07
N ILE A 421 -10.59 2.29 10.93
CA ILE A 421 -10.99 3.04 9.72
C ILE A 421 -12.18 3.95 10.02
N ARG A 422 -13.25 3.40 10.60
CA ARG A 422 -14.46 4.16 10.94
C ARG A 422 -14.19 5.28 11.93
N ALA A 423 -13.33 5.05 12.92
CA ALA A 423 -12.93 6.08 13.88
C ALA A 423 -12.18 7.22 13.18
N ALA A 424 -11.25 6.91 12.26
CA ALA A 424 -10.55 7.91 11.47
C ALA A 424 -11.53 8.70 10.57
N LEU A 425 -12.41 8.02 9.83
CA LEU A 425 -13.42 8.68 8.97
C LEU A 425 -14.32 9.66 9.76
N ARG A 426 -14.71 9.30 10.98
CA ARG A 426 -15.50 10.20 11.85
C ARG A 426 -14.74 11.45 12.26
N LEU A 427 -13.43 11.36 12.49
CA LEU A 427 -12.60 12.51 12.82
C LEU A 427 -12.34 13.41 11.61
N LEU A 428 -12.30 12.83 10.42
CA LEU A 428 -12.14 13.57 9.15
C LEU A 428 -13.43 14.29 8.74
N ASN A 429 -14.59 13.71 9.04
CA ASN A 429 -15.90 14.26 8.72
C ASN A 429 -16.15 15.63 9.38
N GLY A 430 -16.62 16.60 8.60
CA GLY A 430 -16.87 17.98 9.03
C GLY A 430 -15.59 18.81 9.25
N ARG A 431 -14.41 18.24 9.01
CA ARG A 431 -13.10 18.93 9.15
C ARG A 431 -12.34 18.93 7.82
N LEU A 432 -11.89 17.75 7.39
CA LEU A 432 -11.21 17.58 6.11
C LEU A 432 -12.21 17.61 4.94
N GLY A 433 -13.39 17.08 5.17
CA GLY A 433 -14.42 16.88 4.15
C GLY A 433 -15.72 16.38 4.76
N THR A 434 -16.70 16.07 3.91
CA THR A 434 -18.00 15.52 4.31
C THR A 434 -18.06 14.03 4.00
N LEU A 435 -18.42 13.22 5.00
CA LEU A 435 -18.66 11.78 4.86
C LEU A 435 -20.14 11.54 4.58
N HIS A 436 -20.45 11.15 3.35
CA HIS A 436 -21.80 10.80 2.91
C HIS A 436 -22.07 9.32 3.20
N THR A 437 -22.94 9.07 4.19
CA THR A 437 -23.28 7.70 4.65
C THR A 437 -24.63 7.22 4.14
N ASP A 438 -25.43 8.14 3.61
CA ASP A 438 -26.72 7.96 2.96
C ASP A 438 -26.60 7.37 1.55
N CYS A 439 -25.44 7.51 0.91
CA CYS A 439 -25.14 6.86 -0.38
C CYS A 439 -25.12 5.33 -0.30
N LEU A 440 -24.98 4.74 0.90
CA LEU A 440 -25.02 3.30 1.08
C LEU A 440 -26.46 2.79 1.12
N SER A 441 -26.87 2.09 0.08
CA SER A 441 -28.15 1.37 0.02
C SER A 441 -28.03 -0.02 0.65
N LEU A 442 -28.92 -0.33 1.59
CA LEU A 442 -29.02 -1.68 2.18
C LEU A 442 -29.75 -2.67 1.27
N VAL A 443 -30.39 -2.18 0.20
CA VAL A 443 -31.07 -2.97 -0.83
C VAL A 443 -30.10 -3.25 -1.97
N GLU A 444 -29.35 -2.25 -2.42
CA GLU A 444 -28.36 -2.35 -3.50
C GLU A 444 -26.95 -2.51 -2.92
N ARG A 445 -26.74 -3.62 -2.21
CA ARG A 445 -25.53 -3.90 -1.42
C ARG A 445 -24.25 -4.02 -2.24
N ASP A 446 -24.36 -4.21 -3.55
CA ASP A 446 -23.26 -4.49 -4.47
C ASP A 446 -22.78 -3.28 -5.28
N SER A 447 -23.58 -2.22 -5.36
CA SER A 447 -23.31 -1.04 -6.18
C SER A 447 -23.11 0.24 -5.36
N THR A 448 -23.33 0.20 -4.04
CA THR A 448 -23.31 1.40 -3.19
C THR A 448 -22.30 1.31 -2.06
N SER A 449 -21.70 2.45 -1.70
CA SER A 449 -20.73 2.55 -0.60
C SER A 449 -20.82 3.91 0.09
N TYR A 450 -20.07 4.10 1.18
CA TYR A 450 -19.87 5.45 1.71
C TYR A 450 -19.01 6.25 0.75
N GLU A 451 -19.24 7.55 0.70
CA GLU A 451 -18.48 8.47 -0.14
C GLU A 451 -17.89 9.59 0.71
N PHE A 452 -16.75 10.11 0.30
CA PHE A 452 -16.07 11.21 0.98
C PHE A 452 -15.81 12.35 0.02
N GLU A 453 -16.28 13.54 0.37
CA GLU A 453 -16.13 14.76 -0.43
C GLU A 453 -15.19 15.73 0.28
N ILE A 454 -14.14 16.20 -0.40
CA ILE A 454 -13.20 17.19 0.16
C ILE A 454 -13.84 18.57 0.15
N ASN A 455 -13.72 19.29 1.26
CA ASN A 455 -14.19 20.68 1.32
C ASN A 455 -13.30 21.55 0.41
N SER A 456 -13.84 22.04 -0.71
CA SER A 456 -13.16 23.06 -1.52
C SER A 456 -12.98 24.36 -0.72
N ALA A 457 -11.94 25.13 -1.04
CA ALA A 457 -11.89 26.54 -0.64
C ALA A 457 -13.17 27.25 -1.14
N PRO A 458 -13.67 28.29 -0.44
CA PRO A 458 -14.95 28.89 -0.80
C PRO A 458 -14.84 29.65 -2.11
N SER A 459 -15.15 28.99 -3.22
CA SER A 459 -15.48 29.62 -4.50
C SER A 459 -16.51 28.78 -5.25
N THR A 460 -17.75 29.27 -5.19
CA THR A 460 -18.84 29.14 -6.19
C THR A 460 -19.07 27.79 -6.89
N GLY A 461 -20.21 27.17 -6.54
CA GLY A 461 -21.04 26.43 -7.50
C GLY A 461 -20.75 24.93 -7.61
N GLY A 462 -21.39 24.14 -6.74
CA GLY A 462 -21.35 22.68 -6.80
C GLY A 462 -21.89 22.17 -8.14
N ARG A 463 -21.10 21.32 -8.81
CA ARG A 463 -21.57 20.46 -9.90
C ARG A 463 -21.72 19.04 -9.38
N GLU A 464 -22.86 18.45 -9.68
CA GLU A 464 -23.14 17.03 -9.52
C GLU A 464 -22.30 16.23 -10.53
N ILE A 465 -21.48 15.28 -10.03
CA ILE A 465 -20.66 14.39 -10.84
C ILE A 465 -21.25 12.97 -10.68
N PRO A 466 -21.53 12.25 -11.79
CA PRO A 466 -22.08 10.89 -11.74
C PRO A 466 -21.06 9.87 -11.19
N PRO A 467 -21.52 8.72 -10.65
CA PRO A 467 -20.68 7.82 -9.86
C PRO A 467 -19.62 7.10 -10.74
N PRO A 468 -18.38 6.93 -10.25
CA PRO A 468 -17.30 6.30 -11.02
C PRO A 468 -17.46 4.78 -11.15
N ALA A 469 -17.05 4.26 -12.31
CA ALA A 469 -16.80 2.84 -12.54
C ALA A 469 -15.45 2.44 -11.92
N PHE A 470 -15.48 1.50 -10.96
CA PHE A 470 -14.35 0.76 -10.36
C PHE A 470 -13.00 1.50 -10.27
N ASP A 471 -12.65 1.93 -9.06
CA ASP A 471 -11.37 2.58 -8.76
C ASP A 471 -10.15 1.75 -9.15
N PRO A 472 -9.12 2.34 -9.79
CA PRO A 472 -7.81 1.72 -9.88
C PRO A 472 -7.21 1.62 -8.47
N PRO A 473 -6.80 0.43 -7.99
CA PRO A 473 -6.20 0.26 -6.67
C PRO A 473 -4.82 0.95 -6.60
N PRO A 474 -4.34 1.34 -5.41
CA PRO A 474 -3.03 1.96 -5.26
C PRO A 474 -1.93 1.01 -5.79
N PRO A 475 -0.87 1.56 -6.43
CA PRO A 475 0.15 0.77 -7.13
C PRO A 475 1.05 -0.07 -6.20
N VAL A 476 0.93 0.07 -4.87
CA VAL A 476 1.78 -0.59 -3.88
C VAL A 476 0.91 -1.32 -2.85
N ARG A 477 0.36 -2.46 -3.25
CA ARG A 477 -0.54 -3.27 -2.43
C ARG A 477 0.21 -3.90 -1.24
N GLY A 478 -0.38 -3.84 -0.05
CA GLY A 478 0.05 -4.57 1.16
C GLY A 478 1.32 -4.10 1.86
N LEU A 479 2.09 -3.16 1.30
CA LEU A 479 3.34 -2.68 1.91
C LEU A 479 3.11 -2.03 3.28
N TRP A 480 2.07 -1.21 3.41
CA TRP A 480 1.78 -0.56 4.67
C TRP A 480 1.42 -1.54 5.80
N ALA A 481 0.93 -2.73 5.46
CA ALA A 481 0.66 -3.79 6.43
C ALA A 481 1.94 -4.46 6.97
N THR A 482 3.06 -4.37 6.24
CA THR A 482 4.36 -4.95 6.66
C THR A 482 5.26 -3.95 7.40
N LEU A 483 4.94 -2.66 7.33
CA LEU A 483 5.74 -1.60 7.94
C LEU A 483 5.23 -1.22 9.34
N PRO A 484 6.11 -0.73 10.24
CA PRO A 484 5.68 -0.15 11.50
C PRO A 484 4.66 0.98 11.31
N ARG A 485 3.67 1.08 12.21
CA ARG A 485 2.58 2.08 12.13
C ARG A 485 2.99 3.53 11.81
N PRO A 486 4.06 4.11 12.40
CA PRO A 486 4.43 5.50 12.10
C PRO A 486 5.15 5.66 10.76
N SER A 487 5.47 4.58 10.03
CA SER A 487 6.18 4.65 8.75
C SER A 487 5.46 5.52 7.73
N HIS A 488 4.12 5.48 7.66
CA HIS A 488 3.38 6.30 6.71
C HIS A 488 3.53 7.81 6.98
N SER A 489 3.37 8.27 8.24
CA SER A 489 3.51 9.69 8.57
C SER A 489 4.94 10.18 8.38
N LEU A 490 5.94 9.39 8.82
CA LEU A 490 7.34 9.69 8.60
C LEU A 490 7.67 9.83 7.11
N TRP A 491 7.20 8.91 6.28
CA TRP A 491 7.42 8.98 4.82
C TRP A 491 6.76 10.20 4.19
N ARG A 492 5.53 10.56 4.58
CA ARG A 492 4.86 11.77 4.09
C ARG A 492 5.63 13.03 4.45
N THR A 493 6.12 13.13 5.69
CA THR A 493 6.95 14.26 6.11
C THR A 493 8.27 14.34 5.32
N LEU A 494 8.87 13.19 5.00
CA LEU A 494 10.07 13.15 4.15
C LEU A 494 9.79 13.59 2.71
N LEU A 495 8.62 13.28 2.15
CA LEU A 495 8.23 13.71 0.80
C LEU A 495 8.01 15.22 0.68
N THR A 496 7.56 15.87 1.76
CA THR A 496 7.33 17.32 1.79
C THR A 496 8.57 18.11 2.21
N SER A 497 9.65 17.45 2.61
CA SER A 497 10.87 18.12 3.04
C SER A 497 11.86 18.26 1.89
N SER A 498 12.38 19.48 1.71
CA SER A 498 13.40 19.80 0.71
C SER A 498 14.83 19.45 1.16
N THR A 499 15.05 19.24 2.46
CA THR A 499 16.36 18.96 3.06
C THR A 499 16.32 17.69 3.92
N PRO A 500 17.47 17.01 4.10
CA PRO A 500 17.54 15.88 5.03
C PRO A 500 17.19 16.29 6.47
N LEU A 501 16.32 15.52 7.13
CA LEU A 501 15.81 15.80 8.48
C LEU A 501 16.46 14.92 9.53
N ALA A 502 16.79 15.49 10.69
CA ALA A 502 17.27 14.72 11.82
C ALA A 502 16.14 13.83 12.40
N PRO A 503 16.44 12.63 12.95
CA PRO A 503 15.41 11.73 13.47
C PRO A 503 14.49 12.34 14.52
N SER A 504 15.01 13.23 15.37
CA SER A 504 14.23 13.92 16.41
C SER A 504 13.24 14.91 15.81
N GLU A 505 13.70 15.73 14.85
CA GLU A 505 12.86 16.70 14.15
C GLU A 505 11.78 16.00 13.33
N LEU A 506 12.15 14.91 12.65
CA LEU A 506 11.22 14.11 11.88
C LEU A 506 10.15 13.46 12.75
N ALA A 507 10.51 12.98 13.95
CA ALA A 507 9.52 12.44 14.89
C ALA A 507 8.50 13.49 15.35
N VAL A 508 8.92 14.75 15.54
CA VAL A 508 8.02 15.84 15.88
C VAL A 508 7.10 16.18 14.71
N LYS A 509 7.67 16.46 13.52
CA LYS A 509 6.92 16.82 12.31
C LYS A 509 5.95 15.74 11.84
N ALA A 510 6.28 14.46 12.05
CA ALA A 510 5.39 13.34 11.73
C ALA A 510 4.35 13.02 12.82
N GLY A 511 4.29 13.80 13.90
CA GLY A 511 3.26 13.74 14.94
C GLY A 511 3.44 12.63 15.98
N LEU A 512 4.66 12.13 16.20
CA LEU A 512 4.94 11.03 17.15
C LEU A 512 5.07 11.49 18.62
N VAL A 513 5.01 12.79 18.87
CA VAL A 513 5.05 13.44 20.20
C VAL A 513 3.67 14.02 20.53
N GLU A 514 3.31 14.28 21.79
CA GLU A 514 1.97 14.78 22.09
C GLU A 514 1.75 16.22 21.62
N THR A 515 2.72 17.11 21.83
CA THR A 515 2.65 18.51 21.37
C THR A 515 3.79 18.86 20.40
N PRO A 516 3.60 19.86 19.50
CA PRO A 516 4.64 20.26 18.55
C PRO A 516 5.93 20.78 19.21
N SER A 517 5.84 21.29 20.44
CA SER A 517 6.98 21.79 21.23
C SER A 517 7.73 20.69 22.00
N ASP A 518 7.17 19.49 22.07
CA ASP A 518 7.75 18.41 22.88
C ASP A 518 9.05 17.88 22.26
N ALA A 519 10.07 17.72 23.11
CA ALA A 519 11.24 16.95 22.73
C ALA A 519 10.90 15.45 22.67
N PRO A 520 11.29 14.72 21.62
CA PRO A 520 10.95 13.30 21.49
C PRO A 520 11.69 12.46 22.54
N SER A 521 10.91 11.66 23.27
CA SER A 521 11.43 10.73 24.28
C SER A 521 12.42 9.72 23.67
N LYS A 522 13.20 9.04 24.50
CA LYS A 522 14.10 7.95 24.03
C LYS A 522 13.32 6.83 23.34
N SER A 523 12.14 6.48 23.87
CA SER A 523 11.25 5.48 23.26
C SER A 523 10.77 5.95 21.89
N THR A 524 10.28 7.19 21.79
CA THR A 524 9.80 7.79 20.53
C THR A 524 10.89 7.81 19.46
N ARG A 525 12.12 8.20 19.83
CA ARG A 525 13.27 8.17 18.91
C ARG A 525 13.61 6.75 18.45
N SER A 526 13.51 5.77 19.33
CA SER A 526 13.72 4.36 18.97
C SER A 526 12.68 3.86 17.99
N THR A 527 11.40 4.18 18.23
CA THR A 527 10.27 3.83 17.36
C THR A 527 10.41 4.50 15.98
N ALA A 528 10.73 5.80 15.94
CA ALA A 528 10.96 6.53 14.70
C ALA A 528 12.13 5.91 13.92
N LYS A 529 13.26 5.63 14.59
CA LYS A 529 14.43 5.00 13.96
C LYS A 529 14.09 3.62 13.39
N ALA A 530 13.34 2.78 14.11
CA ALA A 530 12.93 1.47 13.61
C ALA A 530 12.05 1.58 12.36
N ALA A 531 11.10 2.52 12.35
CA ALA A 531 10.24 2.78 11.21
C ALA A 531 11.00 3.34 9.99
N LEU A 532 11.99 4.22 10.21
CA LEU A 532 12.86 4.76 9.17
C LEU A 532 13.77 3.69 8.55
N VAL A 533 14.32 2.79 9.36
CA VAL A 533 15.07 1.63 8.87
C VAL A 533 14.17 0.73 8.02
N ALA A 534 12.93 0.48 8.44
CA ALA A 534 11.97 -0.30 7.65
C ALA A 534 11.64 0.38 6.31
N LEU A 535 11.42 1.70 6.31
CA LEU A 535 11.23 2.48 5.09
C LEU A 535 12.44 2.42 4.15
N ALA A 536 13.66 2.49 4.69
CA ALA A 536 14.87 2.36 3.89
C ALA A 536 15.05 0.98 3.28
N LYS A 537 14.76 -0.09 4.05
CA LYS A 537 14.72 -1.46 3.52
C LYS A 537 13.67 -1.63 2.42
N ALA A 538 12.56 -0.89 2.50
CA ALA A 538 11.55 -0.81 1.45
C ALA A 538 11.91 0.18 0.32
N GLY A 539 13.10 0.78 0.32
CA GLY A 539 13.56 1.70 -0.72
C GLY A 539 12.89 3.08 -0.73
N MET A 540 12.14 3.41 0.32
CA MET A 540 11.31 4.63 0.43
C MET A 540 12.00 5.77 1.18
N ALA A 541 13.09 5.49 1.89
CA ALA A 541 13.88 6.46 2.61
C ALA A 541 15.38 6.13 2.46
N LYS A 542 16.24 7.13 2.63
CA LYS A 542 17.68 6.94 2.76
C LYS A 542 18.24 7.91 3.80
N VAL A 543 19.42 7.59 4.30
CA VAL A 543 20.15 8.37 5.30
C VAL A 543 21.46 8.87 4.69
N ASP A 544 21.84 10.09 5.03
CA ASP A 544 23.11 10.70 4.61
C ASP A 544 24.24 10.43 5.63
N GLU A 545 25.45 10.90 5.29
CA GLU A 545 26.65 10.81 6.13
C GLU A 545 26.57 11.59 7.45
N HIS A 546 25.59 12.48 7.60
CA HIS A 546 25.35 13.27 8.81
C HIS A 546 24.25 12.66 9.69
N GLY A 547 23.59 11.60 9.24
CA GLY A 547 22.46 10.95 9.92
C GLY A 547 21.11 11.63 9.65
N GLY A 548 21.04 12.53 8.67
CA GLY A 548 19.82 13.12 8.14
C GLY A 548 19.07 12.15 7.23
N TRP A 549 17.75 12.15 7.31
CA TRP A 549 16.88 11.27 6.55
C TRP A 549 16.15 12.03 5.46
N GLN A 550 16.03 11.42 4.28
CA GLN A 550 15.28 11.98 3.14
C GLN A 550 14.48 10.88 2.43
N ALA A 551 13.44 11.29 1.70
CA ALA A 551 12.70 10.38 0.85
C ALA A 551 13.61 9.78 -0.24
N ALA A 552 13.35 8.53 -0.60
CA ALA A 552 14.02 7.83 -1.68
C ALA A 552 13.00 7.10 -2.54
N THR A 553 13.34 6.89 -3.80
CA THR A 553 12.54 6.12 -4.76
C THR A 553 13.42 5.04 -5.37
N ARG A 554 13.92 4.13 -4.53
CA ARG A 554 14.73 3.00 -4.98
C ARG A 554 13.83 1.82 -5.37
N PRO A 555 14.20 1.00 -6.36
CA PRO A 555 13.52 -0.27 -6.61
C PRO A 555 13.46 -1.09 -5.32
N ARG A 556 12.27 -1.58 -4.99
CA ARG A 556 12.07 -2.47 -3.84
C ARG A 556 12.80 -3.78 -4.10
N SER A 557 13.30 -4.39 -3.02
CA SER A 557 13.82 -5.73 -3.13
C SER A 557 12.67 -6.70 -3.40
N ILE A 558 12.96 -7.78 -4.13
CA ILE A 558 12.00 -8.87 -4.44
C ILE A 558 11.34 -9.37 -3.14
N GLN A 559 12.11 -9.45 -2.06
CA GLN A 559 11.61 -9.89 -0.77
C GLN A 559 10.54 -8.95 -0.19
N VAL A 560 10.79 -7.63 -0.21
CA VAL A 560 9.81 -6.64 0.26
C VAL A 560 8.52 -6.73 -0.57
N GLU A 561 8.64 -6.96 -1.88
CA GLU A 561 7.47 -7.13 -2.74
C GLU A 561 6.71 -8.43 -2.44
N GLN A 562 7.40 -9.54 -2.21
CA GLN A 562 6.80 -10.82 -1.83
C GLN A 562 6.10 -10.74 -0.47
N GLU A 563 6.74 -10.12 0.53
CA GLU A 563 6.15 -9.92 1.87
C GLU A 563 4.90 -9.03 1.80
N ALA A 564 4.97 -7.94 1.03
CA ALA A 564 3.84 -7.04 0.80
C ALA A 564 2.69 -7.74 0.07
N ALA A 565 2.99 -8.52 -0.98
CA ALA A 565 2.00 -9.31 -1.71
C ALA A 565 1.34 -10.35 -0.81
N ALA A 566 2.12 -11.09 -0.02
CA ALA A 566 1.59 -12.09 0.91
C ALA A 566 0.72 -11.45 2.01
N ALA A 567 1.12 -10.28 2.53
CA ALA A 567 0.30 -9.52 3.48
C ALA A 567 -1.02 -9.06 2.85
N TYR A 568 -0.97 -8.57 1.61
CA TYR A 568 -2.16 -8.18 0.86
C TYR A 568 -3.10 -9.36 0.62
N THR A 569 -2.59 -10.51 0.17
CA THR A 569 -3.40 -11.70 -0.10
C THR A 569 -4.15 -12.16 1.14
N ARG A 570 -3.47 -12.25 2.29
CA ARG A 570 -4.13 -12.62 3.57
C ARG A 570 -5.27 -11.66 3.93
N GLN A 571 -5.05 -10.36 3.73
CA GLN A 571 -6.07 -9.36 4.04
C GLN A 571 -7.22 -9.37 3.03
N LEU A 572 -6.93 -9.62 1.76
CA LEU A 572 -7.90 -9.76 0.68
C LEU A 572 -8.80 -10.97 0.91
N GLU A 573 -8.27 -12.12 1.32
CA GLU A 573 -9.05 -13.31 1.65
C GLU A 573 -10.09 -13.02 2.74
N VAL A 574 -9.68 -12.33 3.82
CA VAL A 574 -10.59 -11.91 4.88
C VAL A 574 -11.65 -10.96 4.33
N VAL A 575 -11.26 -9.94 3.56
CA VAL A 575 -12.19 -8.96 2.99
C VAL A 575 -13.17 -9.58 2.00
N GLU A 576 -12.73 -10.50 1.14
CA GLU A 576 -13.61 -11.21 0.21
C GLU A 576 -14.58 -12.14 0.93
N SER A 577 -14.13 -12.82 2.00
CA SER A 577 -15.05 -13.59 2.84
C SER A 577 -16.12 -12.71 3.49
N GLU A 578 -15.74 -11.51 3.97
CA GLU A 578 -16.69 -10.54 4.53
C GLU A 578 -17.63 -9.97 3.46
N ARG A 579 -17.15 -9.75 2.24
CA ARG A 579 -17.95 -9.30 1.09
C ARG A 579 -18.96 -10.38 0.74
N ALA A 580 -18.52 -11.62 0.55
CA ALA A 580 -19.39 -12.76 0.27
C ALA A 580 -20.48 -12.94 1.34
N ALA A 581 -20.13 -12.87 2.64
CA ALA A 581 -21.10 -12.96 3.73
C ALA A 581 -22.12 -11.80 3.72
N TYR A 582 -21.66 -10.58 3.42
CA TYR A 582 -22.52 -9.40 3.32
C TYR A 582 -23.50 -9.50 2.12
N ARG A 583 -23.01 -9.98 0.97
CA ARG A 583 -23.80 -10.21 -0.25
C ARG A 583 -24.84 -11.30 -0.09
N ALA A 584 -24.45 -12.41 0.52
CA ALA A 584 -25.34 -13.54 0.82
C ALA A 584 -26.45 -13.20 1.83
N GLY A 585 -26.47 -11.97 2.36
CA GLY A 585 -27.47 -11.54 3.35
C GLY A 585 -27.38 -12.30 4.67
N ILE A 586 -26.24 -12.96 4.94
CA ILE A 586 -25.97 -13.66 6.19
C ILE A 586 -25.95 -12.58 7.27
N THR A 587 -27.05 -12.46 8.00
CA THR A 587 -27.15 -11.57 9.15
C THR A 587 -26.12 -12.05 10.17
N SER A 588 -25.04 -11.27 10.32
CA SER A 588 -24.06 -11.53 11.37
C SER A 588 -24.78 -11.74 12.71
N SER A 589 -24.21 -12.57 13.59
CA SER A 589 -24.73 -12.77 14.95
C SER A 589 -24.98 -11.44 15.68
N TRP A 590 -24.23 -10.39 15.32
CA TRP A 590 -24.43 -9.02 15.77
C TRP A 590 -25.67 -8.33 15.20
N THR A 591 -25.99 -8.50 13.91
CA THR A 591 -27.23 -7.96 13.31
C THR A 591 -28.46 -8.67 13.88
N ALA A 592 -28.39 -10.00 14.06
CA ALA A 592 -29.42 -10.77 14.74
C ALA A 592 -29.56 -10.35 16.22
N GLY A 593 -28.43 -10.13 16.92
CA GLY A 593 -28.40 -9.63 18.30
C GLY A 593 -28.98 -8.23 18.43
N ARG A 594 -28.66 -7.32 17.50
CA ARG A 594 -29.21 -5.96 17.44
C ARG A 594 -30.71 -5.97 17.16
N ALA A 595 -31.17 -6.80 16.23
CA ALA A 595 -32.59 -6.97 15.96
C ALA A 595 -33.34 -7.50 17.20
N ARG A 596 -32.78 -8.48 17.91
CA ARG A 596 -33.31 -8.97 19.20
C ARG A 596 -33.35 -7.87 20.26
N ALA A 597 -32.28 -7.06 20.38
CA ALA A 597 -32.22 -5.97 21.34
C ALA A 597 -33.26 -4.87 21.04
N ILE A 598 -33.43 -4.51 19.76
CA ILE A 598 -34.48 -3.57 19.33
C ILE A 598 -35.87 -4.15 19.61
N LYS A 599 -36.09 -5.44 19.34
CA LYS A 599 -37.36 -6.13 19.65
C LYS A 599 -37.63 -6.15 21.15
N ALA A 600 -36.62 -6.43 21.97
CA ALA A 600 -36.72 -6.43 23.43
C ALA A 600 -37.01 -5.02 23.98
N GLN A 601 -36.36 -3.99 23.44
CA GLN A 601 -36.62 -2.60 23.83
C GLN A 601 -38.04 -2.16 23.44
N LYS A 602 -38.51 -2.49 22.23
CA LYS A 602 -39.90 -2.25 21.82
C LYS A 602 -40.91 -2.98 22.69
N ALA A 603 -40.60 -4.22 23.10
CA ALA A 603 -41.46 -4.96 24.02
C ALA A 603 -41.55 -4.28 25.39
N LYS A 604 -40.43 -3.71 25.90
CA LYS A 604 -40.43 -2.90 27.12
C LYS A 604 -41.23 -1.60 26.96
N GLU A 605 -41.06 -0.89 25.84
CA GLU A 605 -41.80 0.34 25.54
C GLU A 605 -43.30 0.07 25.41
N LYS A 606 -43.67 -1.05 24.76
CA LYS A 606 -45.07 -1.48 24.65
C LYS A 606 -45.64 -1.91 25.99
N ALA A 607 -44.92 -2.72 26.78
CA ALA A 607 -45.35 -3.12 28.12
C ALA A 607 -45.52 -1.91 29.05
N TRP A 608 -44.59 -0.94 28.98
CA TRP A 608 -44.73 0.33 29.68
C TRP A 608 -45.99 1.08 29.24
N TRP A 609 -46.24 1.20 27.94
CA TRP A 609 -47.43 1.87 27.40
C TRP A 609 -48.73 1.16 27.81
N ASP A 610 -48.76 -0.18 27.74
CA ASP A 610 -49.93 -0.99 28.07
C ASP A 610 -50.22 -0.98 29.58
N ASN A 611 -49.20 -0.80 30.43
CA ASN A 611 -49.34 -0.64 31.88
C ASN A 611 -49.88 0.73 32.32
N LEU A 612 -50.02 1.70 31.42
CA LEU A 612 -50.66 2.98 31.72
C LEU A 612 -52.18 2.84 31.76
N SER A 613 -52.82 3.51 32.73
CA SER A 613 -54.29 3.57 32.79
C SER A 613 -54.86 4.16 31.48
N PRO A 614 -56.09 3.79 31.07
CA PRO A 614 -56.73 4.36 29.88
C PRO A 614 -56.77 5.90 29.90
N ALA A 615 -57.01 6.49 31.07
CA ALA A 615 -57.00 7.95 31.26
C ALA A 615 -55.61 8.56 31.02
N ALA A 616 -54.54 7.97 31.56
CA ALA A 616 -53.17 8.44 31.37
C ALA A 616 -52.70 8.30 29.91
N ARG A 617 -53.16 7.25 29.21
CA ARG A 617 -52.92 7.10 27.77
C ARG A 617 -53.65 8.18 26.97
N ALA A 618 -54.92 8.45 27.27
CA ALA A 618 -55.70 9.49 26.62
C ALA A 618 -55.10 10.89 26.82
N GLU A 619 -54.71 11.23 28.05
CA GLU A 619 -54.05 12.49 28.38
C GLU A 619 -52.74 12.68 27.60
N ARG A 620 -51.88 11.65 27.57
CA ARG A 620 -50.62 11.71 26.83
C ARG A 620 -50.80 11.78 25.31
N ILE A 621 -51.79 11.08 24.77
CA ILE A 621 -52.16 11.20 23.35
C ILE A 621 -52.63 12.63 23.06
N ALA A 622 -53.49 13.20 23.90
CA ALA A 622 -53.99 14.57 23.76
C ALA A 622 -52.86 15.60 23.85
N ALA A 623 -51.93 15.44 24.80
CA ALA A 623 -50.76 16.33 24.95
C ALA A 623 -49.84 16.28 23.72
N LYS A 624 -49.51 15.08 23.21
CA LYS A 624 -48.70 14.94 21.98
C LYS A 624 -49.41 15.40 20.72
N ARG A 625 -50.74 15.24 20.69
CA ARG A 625 -51.59 15.77 19.62
C ARG A 625 -51.56 17.30 19.61
N LEU A 626 -51.71 17.94 20.77
CA LEU A 626 -51.63 19.39 20.92
C LEU A 626 -50.24 19.93 20.53
N GLU A 627 -49.16 19.27 20.98
CA GLU A 627 -47.78 19.63 20.61
C GLU A 627 -47.58 19.58 19.08
N PHE A 628 -48.13 18.56 18.42
CA PHE A 628 -48.08 18.43 16.96
C PHE A 628 -48.92 19.50 16.25
N ASP A 629 -50.12 19.76 16.74
CA ASP A 629 -51.05 20.73 16.14
C ASP A 629 -50.53 22.18 16.29
N GLN A 630 -49.71 22.47 17.31
CA GLN A 630 -49.03 23.77 17.49
C GLN A 630 -47.80 23.98 16.59
N MET A 631 -47.28 22.93 15.93
CA MET A 631 -46.14 23.05 15.02
C MET A 631 -46.55 23.65 13.68
N SER A 632 -45.65 24.41 13.04
CA SER A 632 -45.85 24.85 11.66
C SER A 632 -45.92 23.67 10.69
N ILE A 633 -46.55 23.84 9.52
CA ILE A 633 -46.67 22.77 8.50
C ILE A 633 -45.31 22.20 8.10
N THR A 634 -44.28 23.04 8.01
CA THR A 634 -42.90 22.61 7.73
C THR A 634 -42.31 21.76 8.86
N GLN A 635 -42.54 22.15 10.12
CA GLN A 635 -42.10 21.39 11.30
C GLN A 635 -42.84 20.05 11.40
N GLN A 636 -44.15 20.03 11.15
CA GLN A 636 -44.96 18.83 11.09
C GLN A 636 -44.44 17.85 10.01
N SER A 637 -44.10 18.36 8.82
CA SER A 637 -43.53 17.58 7.73
C SER A 637 -42.17 16.98 8.10
N ALA A 638 -41.27 17.80 8.66
CA ALA A 638 -39.96 17.35 9.11
C ALA A 638 -40.04 16.29 10.23
N LEU A 639 -40.98 16.44 11.17
CA LEU A 639 -41.22 15.46 12.21
C LEU A 639 -41.73 14.13 11.66
N LYS A 640 -42.69 14.16 10.72
CA LYS A 640 -43.19 12.95 10.03
C LYS A 640 -42.05 12.23 9.30
N ALA A 641 -41.21 12.95 8.56
CA ALA A 641 -40.05 12.38 7.88
C ALA A 641 -39.05 11.75 8.87
N ARG A 642 -38.72 12.45 9.95
CA ARG A 642 -37.81 11.95 10.99
C ARG A 642 -38.32 10.67 11.66
N LEU A 643 -39.63 10.57 11.89
CA LEU A 643 -40.26 9.39 12.47
C LEU A 643 -40.25 8.20 11.48
N ALA A 644 -40.57 8.44 10.21
CA ALA A 644 -40.48 7.41 9.17
C ALA A 644 -39.04 6.91 8.97
N GLU A 645 -38.06 7.82 8.89
CA GLU A 645 -36.63 7.47 8.82
C GLU A 645 -36.13 6.70 10.05
N ARG A 646 -36.65 7.02 11.25
CA ARG A 646 -36.35 6.26 12.46
C ARG A 646 -36.90 4.83 12.38
N ARG A 647 -38.09 4.64 11.79
CA ARG A 647 -38.71 3.31 11.59
C ARG A 647 -37.98 2.52 10.50
N ALA A 648 -37.63 3.15 9.38
CA ALA A 648 -36.81 2.54 8.33
C ALA A 648 -35.46 2.05 8.87
N ARG A 649 -34.78 2.85 9.70
CA ARG A 649 -33.54 2.43 10.41
C ARG A 649 -33.75 1.27 11.38
N ALA A 650 -34.98 1.03 11.82
CA ALA A 650 -35.37 -0.10 12.65
C ALA A 650 -35.92 -1.28 11.84
N GLY A 651 -35.85 -1.22 10.50
CA GLY A 651 -36.31 -2.27 9.59
C GLY A 651 -37.83 -2.37 9.45
N ILE A 652 -38.57 -1.31 9.77
CA ILE A 652 -40.01 -1.25 9.53
C ILE A 652 -40.24 -0.44 8.25
N ASP A 653 -40.94 -1.05 7.30
CA ASP A 653 -41.43 -0.35 6.12
C ASP A 653 -42.60 0.59 6.47
N GLU A 654 -42.55 1.82 5.96
CA GLU A 654 -43.51 2.87 6.30
C GLU A 654 -44.87 2.63 5.63
N LEU A 655 -44.90 2.01 4.44
CA LEU A 655 -46.13 1.64 3.74
C LEU A 655 -46.86 0.50 4.49
N ASP A 656 -46.14 -0.56 4.86
CA ASP A 656 -46.71 -1.65 5.67
C ASP A 656 -47.25 -1.15 7.01
N GLN A 657 -46.53 -0.25 7.67
CA GLN A 657 -46.96 0.37 8.93
C GLN A 657 -48.22 1.21 8.73
N TYR A 658 -48.30 1.99 7.66
CA TYR A 658 -49.45 2.81 7.32
C TYR A 658 -50.68 1.95 7.03
N GLN A 659 -50.54 0.88 6.22
CA GLN A 659 -51.62 -0.06 5.93
C GLN A 659 -52.08 -0.84 7.17
N THR A 660 -51.16 -1.22 8.05
CA THR A 660 -51.48 -1.88 9.32
C THR A 660 -52.24 -0.94 10.25
N TRP A 661 -51.81 0.32 10.33
CA TRP A 661 -52.50 1.35 11.09
C TRP A 661 -53.91 1.60 10.54
N LEU A 662 -54.08 1.73 9.23
CA LEU A 662 -55.39 1.89 8.59
C LEU A 662 -56.32 0.72 8.91
N ARG A 663 -55.84 -0.53 8.80
CA ARG A 663 -56.61 -1.74 9.13
C ARG A 663 -56.97 -1.85 10.61
N SER A 664 -56.18 -1.23 11.50
CA SER A 664 -56.42 -1.27 12.94
C SER A 664 -57.46 -0.28 13.45
N ILE A 665 -57.92 0.67 12.63
CA ILE A 665 -58.87 1.70 13.03
C ILE A 665 -60.31 1.25 12.69
N PRO A 666 -61.23 1.21 13.66
CA PRO A 666 -62.67 1.02 13.42
C PRO A 666 -63.24 2.03 12.42
N ALA A 667 -64.21 1.60 11.59
CA ALA A 667 -64.73 2.43 10.50
C ALA A 667 -65.38 3.75 10.98
N ASP A 668 -66.09 3.70 12.10
CA ASP A 668 -66.67 4.85 12.79
C ASP A 668 -65.60 5.83 13.29
N GLU A 669 -64.52 5.32 13.89
CA GLU A 669 -63.40 6.13 14.34
C GLU A 669 -62.64 6.76 13.16
N TYR A 670 -62.50 6.04 12.04
CA TYR A 670 -61.88 6.57 10.83
C TYR A 670 -62.68 7.76 10.27
N VAL A 671 -64.02 7.64 10.24
CA VAL A 671 -64.92 8.71 9.80
C VAL A 671 -64.82 9.92 10.73
N ALA A 672 -64.87 9.72 12.05
CA ALA A 672 -64.71 10.79 13.03
C ALA A 672 -63.37 11.54 12.86
N ARG A 673 -62.27 10.80 12.70
CA ARG A 673 -60.93 11.37 12.43
C ARG A 673 -60.84 12.07 11.07
N SER A 674 -61.63 11.66 10.09
CA SER A 674 -61.70 12.31 8.77
C SER A 674 -62.46 13.64 8.85
N LEU A 675 -63.59 13.68 9.55
CA LEU A 675 -64.36 14.90 9.80
C LEU A 675 -63.56 15.93 10.61
N ASP A 676 -62.86 15.48 11.64
CA ASP A 676 -61.95 16.32 12.43
C ASP A 676 -60.81 16.90 11.57
N ARG A 677 -60.19 16.09 10.70
CA ARG A 677 -59.19 16.58 9.74
C ARG A 677 -59.77 17.56 8.73
N LYS A 678 -61.00 17.32 8.25
CA LYS A 678 -61.69 18.21 7.31
C LYS A 678 -61.96 19.58 7.94
N ARG A 679 -62.46 19.60 9.18
CA ARG A 679 -62.69 20.84 9.93
C ARG A 679 -61.38 21.61 10.15
N ARG A 680 -60.33 20.95 10.66
CA ARG A 680 -59.03 21.58 10.85
C ARG A 680 -58.41 22.11 9.56
N PHE A 681 -58.62 21.42 8.44
CA PHE A 681 -58.16 21.90 7.13
C PHE A 681 -58.94 23.14 6.66
N GLN A 682 -60.21 23.26 7.00
CA GLN A 682 -61.03 24.44 6.69
C GLN A 682 -60.60 25.67 7.51
N ASP A 683 -60.12 25.46 8.74
CA ASP A 683 -59.65 26.52 9.63
C ASP A 683 -58.27 27.11 9.20
N LEU A 684 -57.58 26.50 8.23
CA LEU A 684 -56.30 26.99 7.70
C LEU A 684 -56.49 28.12 6.67
N SER A 685 -55.56 29.08 6.65
CA SER A 685 -55.51 30.09 5.59
C SER A 685 -55.31 29.46 4.20
N PRO A 686 -55.68 30.13 3.09
CA PRO A 686 -55.50 29.58 1.75
C PRO A 686 -54.05 29.16 1.42
N ALA A 687 -53.06 29.94 1.88
CA ALA A 687 -51.64 29.62 1.68
C ALA A 687 -51.21 28.37 2.48
N GLU A 688 -51.68 28.24 3.72
CA GLU A 688 -51.42 27.08 4.58
C GLU A 688 -52.10 25.81 4.06
N ARG A 689 -53.30 25.93 3.47
CA ARG A 689 -53.97 24.80 2.80
C ARG A 689 -53.12 24.26 1.66
N GLY A 690 -52.58 25.14 0.81
CA GLY A 690 -51.66 24.75 -0.27
C GLY A 690 -50.38 24.07 0.24
N ALA A 691 -49.76 24.64 1.27
CA ALA A 691 -48.56 24.07 1.89
C ALA A 691 -48.82 22.69 2.55
N SER A 692 -49.98 22.52 3.19
CA SER A 692 -50.39 21.28 3.85
C SER A 692 -50.61 20.14 2.86
N VAL A 693 -51.29 20.42 1.74
CA VAL A 693 -51.49 19.46 0.64
C VAL A 693 -50.14 19.08 0.03
N ALA A 694 -49.30 20.06 -0.34
CA ALA A 694 -48.00 19.81 -0.95
C ALA A 694 -47.04 19.05 -0.01
N ALA A 695 -47.12 19.27 1.30
CA ALA A 695 -46.34 18.54 2.29
C ALA A 695 -46.81 17.08 2.41
N TRP A 696 -48.13 16.84 2.36
CA TRP A 696 -48.68 15.50 2.38
C TRP A 696 -48.37 14.72 1.09
N ASP A 697 -48.47 15.35 -0.08
CA ASP A 697 -48.15 14.73 -1.37
C ASP A 697 -46.68 14.32 -1.45
N ARG A 698 -45.77 15.21 -1.03
CA ARG A 698 -44.34 14.89 -0.92
C ARG A 698 -44.08 13.72 0.02
N HIS A 699 -44.79 13.66 1.15
CA HIS A 699 -44.65 12.55 2.08
C HIS A 699 -45.15 11.23 1.49
N ARG A 700 -46.29 11.24 0.77
CA ARG A 700 -46.83 10.05 0.11
C ARG A 700 -45.91 9.54 -1.00
N LEU A 701 -45.40 10.44 -1.84
CA LEU A 701 -44.44 10.09 -2.89
C LEU A 701 -43.15 9.52 -2.30
N ARG A 702 -42.62 10.14 -1.23
CA ARG A 702 -41.36 9.73 -0.60
C ARG A 702 -41.41 8.34 0.02
N TYR A 703 -42.57 7.91 0.54
CA TYR A 703 -42.72 6.65 1.26
C TYR A 703 -43.70 5.68 0.58
N GLY A 704 -44.04 5.90 -0.69
CA GLY A 704 -44.88 4.99 -1.48
C GLY A 704 -46.31 4.81 -0.96
N LEU A 705 -46.87 5.79 -0.22
CA LEU A 705 -48.20 5.68 0.43
C LEU A 705 -49.39 5.81 -0.55
N THR A 706 -49.12 5.89 -1.85
CA THR A 706 -50.13 6.00 -2.92
C THR A 706 -50.62 4.63 -3.38
N ALA A 707 -51.58 4.06 -2.65
CA ALA A 707 -52.50 3.06 -3.17
C ALA A 707 -53.87 3.23 -2.47
N GLN A 708 -54.95 3.22 -3.26
CA GLN A 708 -56.38 3.36 -2.90
C GLN A 708 -57.06 4.74 -3.03
N ARG A 709 -56.68 5.57 -4.02
CA ARG A 709 -57.65 6.48 -4.67
C ARG A 709 -57.41 6.49 -6.17
N LEU A 710 -57.82 5.43 -6.85
CA LEU A 710 -58.15 5.37 -8.28
C LEU A 710 -59.06 4.13 -8.46
N ALA A 711 -60.27 4.23 -7.91
CA ALA A 711 -61.43 3.41 -8.28
C ALA A 711 -62.70 4.28 -8.20
N THR A 712 -62.55 5.54 -8.60
CA THR A 712 -63.67 6.45 -8.82
C THR A 712 -63.23 7.36 -9.95
N SER A 713 -63.66 6.96 -11.15
CA SER A 713 -63.58 7.75 -12.36
C SER A 713 -64.24 9.09 -12.09
N VAL A 714 -63.45 10.15 -11.96
CA VAL A 714 -63.97 11.48 -12.24
C VAL A 714 -64.00 11.55 -13.75
N VAL A 715 -65.19 11.35 -14.28
CA VAL A 715 -65.53 11.65 -15.67
C VAL A 715 -65.22 13.14 -15.87
N ASP A 716 -64.13 13.41 -16.57
CA ASP A 716 -63.91 14.70 -17.21
C ASP A 716 -64.76 14.68 -18.48
N GLU A 717 -65.79 15.54 -18.51
CA GLU A 717 -66.75 15.66 -19.60
C GLU A 717 -66.04 16.18 -20.86
N ARG A 718 -65.52 15.26 -21.68
CA ARG A 718 -65.32 15.49 -23.12
C ARG A 718 -65.72 14.24 -23.88
N PRO A 719 -66.56 14.35 -24.92
CA PRO A 719 -66.94 13.20 -25.73
C PRO A 719 -65.71 12.66 -26.47
N LEU A 720 -65.31 11.44 -26.11
CA LEU A 720 -64.31 10.65 -26.80
C LEU A 720 -64.88 10.21 -28.16
N SER A 721 -64.15 10.45 -29.25
CA SER A 721 -64.50 9.96 -30.58
C SER A 721 -64.54 8.42 -30.60
N PRO A 722 -65.47 7.78 -31.37
CA PRO A 722 -65.52 6.33 -31.59
C PRO A 722 -64.19 5.70 -32.04
N ASP A 723 -63.27 6.49 -32.58
CA ASP A 723 -61.94 6.05 -33.00
C ASP A 723 -61.02 5.66 -31.82
N VAL A 724 -61.25 6.24 -30.63
CA VAL A 724 -60.46 5.95 -29.42
C VAL A 724 -60.90 4.63 -28.77
N GLU A 725 -62.19 4.32 -28.78
CA GLU A 725 -62.71 3.03 -28.31
C GLU A 725 -62.25 1.88 -29.21
N ARG A 726 -62.08 2.13 -30.52
CA ARG A 726 -61.62 1.12 -31.47
C ARG A 726 -60.12 0.82 -31.35
N ALA A 727 -59.32 1.81 -30.94
CA ALA A 727 -57.88 1.65 -30.72
C ALA A 727 -57.54 0.86 -29.44
N ALA A 728 -58.40 0.93 -28.42
CA ALA A 728 -58.22 0.21 -27.15
C ALA A 728 -58.56 -1.29 -27.22
N LEU A 729 -59.17 -1.75 -28.32
CA LEU A 729 -59.59 -3.14 -28.54
C LEU A 729 -58.64 -3.93 -29.45
N LEU A 730 -57.51 -3.36 -29.87
CA LEU A 730 -56.49 -4.06 -30.67
C LEU A 730 -55.26 -4.40 -29.83
N PRO A 731 -54.71 -5.64 -29.90
CA PRO A 731 -53.49 -6.01 -29.19
C PRO A 731 -52.28 -5.18 -29.60
N ASP A 732 -51.36 -4.95 -28.65
CA ASP A 732 -50.12 -4.19 -28.82
C ASP A 732 -49.17 -4.87 -29.82
N GLY A 733 -49.35 -4.59 -31.12
CA GLY A 733 -48.39 -4.87 -32.18
C GLY A 733 -48.61 -6.16 -32.99
N PRO A 734 -48.04 -6.23 -34.22
CA PRO A 734 -48.26 -7.32 -35.16
C PRO A 734 -47.73 -8.68 -34.64
N ALA A 735 -46.64 -8.70 -33.88
CA ALA A 735 -46.10 -9.93 -33.31
C ALA A 735 -47.03 -10.57 -32.25
N THR A 736 -47.65 -9.73 -31.42
CA THR A 736 -48.60 -10.15 -30.37
C THR A 736 -49.93 -10.59 -30.98
N ARG A 737 -50.40 -9.88 -32.02
CA ARG A 737 -51.57 -10.27 -32.81
C ARG A 737 -51.39 -11.63 -33.50
N ASP A 738 -50.22 -11.87 -34.10
CA ASP A 738 -49.95 -13.09 -34.85
C ASP A 738 -49.70 -14.30 -33.92
N ALA A 739 -49.12 -14.07 -32.73
CA ALA A 739 -49.00 -15.08 -31.67
C ALA A 739 -50.37 -15.47 -31.09
N ASP A 740 -51.21 -14.50 -30.73
CA ASP A 740 -52.58 -14.73 -30.24
C ASP A 740 -53.44 -15.44 -31.30
N PHE A 741 -53.24 -15.14 -32.59
CA PHE A 741 -53.95 -15.81 -33.68
C PHE A 741 -53.51 -17.27 -33.87
N LEU A 742 -52.21 -17.56 -33.77
CA LEU A 742 -51.68 -18.92 -33.84
C LEU A 742 -52.07 -19.76 -32.61
N GLU A 743 -52.10 -19.16 -31.42
CA GLU A 743 -52.54 -19.81 -30.18
C GLU A 743 -54.04 -20.14 -30.22
N ARG A 744 -54.87 -19.22 -30.74
CA ARG A 744 -56.31 -19.48 -30.97
C ARG A 744 -56.57 -20.54 -32.05
N GLN A 745 -55.72 -20.62 -33.08
CA GLN A 745 -55.79 -21.69 -34.09
C GLN A 745 -55.37 -23.05 -33.52
N GLY A 746 -54.35 -23.10 -32.65
CA GLY A 746 -53.94 -24.32 -31.95
C GLY A 746 -55.05 -24.88 -31.05
N HIS A 747 -55.71 -24.00 -30.28
CA HIS A 747 -56.84 -24.39 -29.42
C HIS A 747 -58.10 -24.84 -30.18
N LEU A 748 -58.27 -24.43 -31.45
CA LEU A 748 -59.35 -24.91 -32.31
C LEU A 748 -59.14 -26.35 -32.80
N PHE A 749 -57.89 -26.81 -32.97
CA PHE A 749 -57.60 -28.20 -33.35
C PHE A 749 -57.66 -29.16 -32.15
N ASP A 750 -57.32 -28.68 -30.95
CA ASP A 750 -57.46 -29.47 -29.72
C ASP A 750 -58.94 -29.63 -29.31
N GLN A 751 -59.79 -28.62 -29.51
CA GLN A 751 -61.25 -28.72 -29.26
C GLN A 751 -61.97 -29.62 -30.28
N ALA A 752 -61.52 -29.66 -31.54
CA ALA A 752 -62.09 -30.56 -32.55
C ALA A 752 -61.69 -32.04 -32.33
N ALA A 753 -60.57 -32.31 -31.66
CA ALA A 753 -60.14 -33.67 -31.32
C ALA A 753 -60.88 -34.22 -30.09
N ASP A 754 -61.19 -33.38 -29.10
CA ASP A 754 -61.94 -33.78 -27.91
C ASP A 754 -63.46 -33.93 -28.16
N GLU A 755 -64.04 -33.22 -29.14
CA GLU A 755 -65.45 -33.37 -29.52
C GLU A 755 -65.73 -34.59 -30.44
N GLN A 756 -64.70 -35.26 -31.00
CA GLN A 756 -64.85 -36.54 -31.73
C GLN A 756 -64.62 -37.79 -30.87
N ALA A 757 -64.27 -37.65 -29.58
CA ALA A 757 -64.06 -38.78 -28.68
C ALA A 757 -65.25 -39.07 -27.73
N VAL A 758 -66.32 -38.27 -27.78
CA VAL A 758 -67.54 -38.43 -26.95
C VAL A 758 -68.83 -38.47 -27.79
N GLY A 759 -68.73 -38.87 -29.07
CA GLY A 759 -69.88 -39.07 -29.97
C GLY A 759 -69.72 -40.31 -30.84
#